data_AF-A0A256YC71-F1
#
_entry.id   AF-A0A256YC71-F1
#
_cell.length_a   1.000
_cell.length_b   1.000
_cell.length_c   1.000
_cell.angle_alpha   90.00
_cell.angle_beta   90.00
_cell.angle_gamma   90.00
#
_symmetry.space_group_name_H-M   'P 1'
#
loop_
_entity.id
_entity.type
_entity.pdbx_description
1 polymer ?
#
loop_
_entity_poly.entity_id
_entity_poly.type
_entity_poly.pdbx_seq_one_letter_code
_entity_poly.pdbx_strand_id
1 'polypeptide(L)'
;MIVVDETISYKNLPENVVVIPFHINSKQPLPSKLEEFYEFLNEKKKDFPTTASPSSSFIYEKIKKLIKDFKEEILFISLPKKFSKITEAFEEVAERLRKENIKARVFDSGQAFASIYFFVQEALKYKNIEEAYENLKKVKDDIFLFGAPNLKFLIRTGRVGGLKGIGTKILDFFGFIPIFSIKEGKVKKERFIRKKSDLVDVVKEFVEKNIGYGERFYIHLSYGREEGVGEIKKELRKLTNNYIESRLSRGVAVSAGPNTIAVAIKRDGYEFIEPEIILLALKKFYEKIKKQKGLLNKLNVFPVIDSDTGNNLETTLRPVMKLKKSENLLSKINEELSRNACGYSGTCINAFFSGLLFGYEKKKREEKKEKGKDREIDKKMLEEMLKEATRQSYDSFKKVGPREGTILTTIRKTYETFKSADEKRIDRLFVNAYKKSVDAVLNPEERPEILKKKNVVDSGALAFTYFLEAFVEVLGRKEEIKSTKKKLESEITKQKMFFYYKPREAKTKGFCLEYRIREKNIEKITEKLRRMEIKELSVVPKKDSFLLHLHILPGQEEKVMEIMKEYELIKKSSLEQSFLTLAKNQFFMLAEKVKLIPNYVAWSGYWLGLRLLWPFREIKLARELRKYKELFSALLDNIPCKVLVIKDKVYSNLEDEELGELEEKLETILGSKTGETGEWKYVVKEGKSGEKIVILDKK
;
A
#
# COMPACT_ATOMS: atom_id res chain seq x y z
N MET A 1 -2.99 -8.60 -39.12
CA MET A 1 -2.34 -7.33 -39.52
C MET A 1 -2.60 -6.27 -38.46
N ILE A 2 -1.63 -5.41 -38.17
CA ILE A 2 -1.83 -4.22 -37.32
C ILE A 2 -1.72 -2.98 -38.19
N VAL A 3 -2.65 -2.06 -38.04
CA VAL A 3 -2.66 -0.78 -38.76
C VAL A 3 -2.51 0.35 -37.75
N VAL A 4 -1.53 1.21 -37.96
CA VAL A 4 -1.26 2.38 -37.12
C VAL A 4 -1.05 3.61 -37.97
N ASP A 5 -1.16 4.79 -37.38
CA ASP A 5 -0.75 6.03 -38.05
C ASP A 5 0.75 6.32 -37.84
N GLU A 6 1.28 7.27 -38.62
CA GLU A 6 2.70 7.63 -38.59
C GLU A 6 3.19 8.27 -37.28
N THR A 7 2.34 8.47 -36.27
CA THR A 7 2.81 8.94 -34.95
C THR A 7 3.70 7.93 -34.23
N ILE A 8 3.61 6.64 -34.59
CA ILE A 8 4.52 5.61 -34.09
C ILE A 8 6.00 5.98 -34.27
N SER A 9 6.32 6.72 -35.36
CA SER A 9 7.65 7.26 -35.70
C SER A 9 8.80 6.25 -35.82
N TYR A 10 8.59 4.99 -35.41
CA TYR A 10 9.55 3.90 -35.48
C TYR A 10 9.50 3.23 -36.86
N LYS A 11 10.66 3.07 -37.51
CA LYS A 11 10.75 2.57 -38.89
C LYS A 11 10.92 1.05 -39.01
N ASN A 12 11.57 0.41 -38.03
CA ASN A 12 11.94 -1.01 -38.09
C ASN A 12 10.77 -1.89 -37.59
N LEU A 13 9.63 -1.81 -38.26
CA LEU A 13 8.43 -2.56 -37.91
C LEU A 13 8.35 -3.86 -38.74
N PRO A 14 7.77 -4.93 -38.19
CA PRO A 14 7.49 -6.14 -38.96
C PRO A 14 6.56 -5.87 -40.15
N GLU A 15 6.65 -6.69 -41.20
CA GLU A 15 5.87 -6.53 -42.45
C GLU A 15 4.35 -6.50 -42.24
N ASN A 16 3.86 -7.18 -41.21
CA ASN A 16 2.43 -7.22 -40.88
C ASN A 16 1.94 -5.98 -40.12
N VAL A 17 2.78 -4.95 -39.95
CA VAL A 17 2.43 -3.64 -39.38
C VAL A 17 2.41 -2.58 -40.48
N VAL A 18 1.22 -2.05 -40.76
CA VAL A 18 1.00 -1.05 -41.80
C VAL A 18 0.90 0.33 -41.18
N VAL A 19 1.77 1.25 -41.63
CA VAL A 19 1.76 2.64 -41.21
C VAL A 19 1.00 3.51 -42.23
N ILE A 20 0.03 4.26 -41.71
CA ILE A 20 -0.80 5.21 -42.46
C ILE A 20 -0.22 6.63 -42.26
N PRO A 21 0.31 7.27 -43.32
CA PRO A 21 0.87 8.62 -43.22
C PRO A 21 -0.23 9.68 -43.16
N PHE A 22 0.03 10.81 -42.50
CA PHE A 22 -0.80 12.01 -42.63
C PHE A 22 -0.51 12.72 -43.95
N HIS A 23 -1.51 13.42 -44.47
CA HIS A 23 -1.30 14.33 -45.58
C HIS A 23 -0.69 15.64 -45.08
N ILE A 24 0.38 16.09 -45.74
CA ILE A 24 1.00 17.38 -45.46
C ILE A 24 0.65 18.33 -46.59
N ASN A 25 -0.09 19.38 -46.27
CA ASN A 25 -0.47 20.42 -47.20
C ASN A 25 0.53 21.57 -47.09
N SER A 26 1.24 21.86 -48.18
CA SER A 26 2.23 22.94 -48.25
C SER A 26 2.09 23.70 -49.57
N LYS A 27 2.25 25.02 -49.52
CA LYS A 27 2.36 25.86 -50.73
C LYS A 27 3.75 25.85 -51.36
N GLN A 28 4.76 25.38 -50.60
CA GLN A 28 6.15 25.33 -51.02
C GLN A 28 6.62 23.87 -51.10
N PRO A 29 7.57 23.54 -51.99
CA PRO A 29 8.21 22.23 -52.01
C PRO A 29 8.80 21.89 -50.64
N LEU A 30 8.58 20.66 -50.19
CA LEU A 30 9.07 20.18 -48.90
C LEU A 30 10.40 19.43 -49.10
N PRO A 31 11.41 19.65 -48.24
CA PRO A 31 12.68 18.92 -48.34
C PRO A 31 12.50 17.40 -48.28
N SER A 32 13.31 16.69 -49.07
CA SER A 32 13.29 15.23 -49.16
C SER A 32 14.06 14.56 -48.02
N LYS A 33 15.08 15.22 -47.45
CA LYS A 33 15.77 14.73 -46.25
C LYS A 33 15.07 15.19 -44.98
N LEU A 34 15.08 14.35 -43.95
CA LEU A 34 14.34 14.60 -42.71
C LEU A 34 14.96 15.76 -41.91
N GLU A 35 16.28 15.85 -41.88
CA GLU A 35 17.04 16.91 -41.21
C GLU A 35 16.76 18.28 -41.85
N GLU A 36 16.86 18.36 -43.18
CA GLU A 36 16.52 19.56 -43.95
C GLU A 36 15.05 19.97 -43.73
N PHE A 37 14.14 19.00 -43.62
CA PHE A 37 12.73 19.25 -43.31
C PHE A 37 12.53 19.85 -41.91
N TYR A 38 13.28 19.40 -40.90
CA TYR A 38 13.20 19.98 -39.56
C TYR A 38 13.73 21.41 -39.51
N GLU A 39 14.81 21.71 -40.22
CA GLU A 39 15.32 23.08 -40.35
C GLU A 39 14.31 23.98 -41.06
N PHE A 40 13.71 23.49 -42.15
CA PHE A 40 12.64 24.19 -42.86
C PHE A 40 11.46 24.55 -41.93
N LEU A 41 11.06 23.65 -41.03
CA LEU A 41 10.00 23.93 -40.05
C LEU A 41 10.44 24.91 -38.96
N ASN A 42 11.73 25.03 -38.68
CA ASN A 42 12.27 25.93 -37.66
C ASN A 42 12.38 27.38 -38.18
N GLU A 43 12.47 27.57 -39.49
CA GLU A 43 12.48 28.89 -40.14
C GLU A 43 11.14 29.64 -39.95
N LYS A 44 11.21 30.95 -39.65
CA LYS A 44 10.02 31.81 -39.50
C LYS A 44 9.41 32.18 -40.85
N LYS A 45 8.75 31.23 -41.53
CA LYS A 45 8.02 31.48 -42.80
C LYS A 45 6.54 31.81 -42.59
N LYS A 46 5.97 32.67 -43.46
CA LYS A 46 4.54 33.03 -43.48
C LYS A 46 3.66 31.82 -43.90
N ASP A 47 4.07 31.10 -44.95
CA ASP A 47 3.37 29.92 -45.46
C ASP A 47 3.95 28.64 -44.84
N PHE A 48 3.27 28.14 -43.81
CA PHE A 48 3.70 26.95 -43.08
C PHE A 48 2.87 25.73 -43.48
N PRO A 49 3.46 24.53 -43.52
CA PRO A 49 2.71 23.32 -43.80
C PRO A 49 1.65 23.04 -42.72
N THR A 50 0.56 22.40 -43.13
CA THR A 50 -0.46 21.88 -42.22
C THR A 50 -0.63 20.38 -42.43
N THR A 51 -1.23 19.68 -41.47
CA THR A 51 -1.50 18.25 -41.57
C THR A 51 -2.99 17.96 -41.59
N ALA A 52 -3.41 16.99 -42.41
CA ALA A 52 -4.75 16.44 -42.40
C ALA A 52 -4.72 14.92 -42.17
N SER A 53 -5.73 14.41 -41.47
CA SER A 53 -5.96 12.98 -41.38
C SER A 53 -6.29 12.42 -42.78
N PRO A 54 -5.74 11.26 -43.17
CA PRO A 54 -6.12 10.58 -44.39
C PRO A 54 -7.61 10.19 -44.37
N SER A 55 -8.23 10.18 -45.55
CA SER A 55 -9.63 9.78 -45.70
C SER A 55 -9.81 8.28 -45.50
N SER A 56 -10.98 7.87 -45.01
CA SER A 56 -11.33 6.45 -44.88
C SER A 56 -11.23 5.71 -46.21
N SER A 57 -11.62 6.32 -47.34
CA SER A 57 -11.43 5.72 -48.67
C SER A 57 -9.96 5.46 -49.01
N PHE A 58 -9.05 6.41 -48.77
CA PHE A 58 -7.62 6.21 -49.02
C PHE A 58 -7.05 5.06 -48.17
N ILE A 59 -7.40 5.04 -46.88
CA ILE A 59 -6.96 4.00 -45.94
C ILE A 59 -7.48 2.63 -46.38
N TYR A 60 -8.77 2.53 -46.72
CA TYR A 60 -9.40 1.31 -47.19
C TYR A 60 -8.73 0.77 -48.45
N GLU A 61 -8.49 1.60 -49.48
CA GLU A 61 -7.83 1.17 -50.72
C GLU A 61 -6.40 0.67 -50.45
N LYS A 62 -5.67 1.33 -49.55
CA LYS A 62 -4.32 0.89 -49.15
C LYS A 62 -4.37 -0.47 -48.45
N ILE A 63 -5.30 -0.67 -47.53
CA ILE A 63 -5.45 -1.93 -46.79
C ILE A 63 -5.93 -3.06 -47.70
N LYS A 64 -6.88 -2.80 -48.60
CA LYS A 64 -7.43 -3.79 -49.54
C LYS A 64 -6.35 -4.40 -50.45
N LYS A 65 -5.37 -3.60 -50.87
CA LYS A 65 -4.22 -4.11 -51.64
C LYS A 65 -3.37 -5.10 -50.85
N LEU A 66 -3.29 -4.94 -49.53
CA LEU A 66 -2.46 -5.75 -48.63
C LEU A 66 -3.21 -6.96 -48.05
N ILE A 67 -4.55 -6.92 -47.98
CA ILE A 67 -5.35 -8.02 -47.44
C ILE A 67 -5.12 -9.34 -48.20
N LYS A 68 -4.76 -9.28 -49.49
CA LYS A 68 -4.43 -10.47 -50.29
C LYS A 68 -3.25 -11.26 -49.71
N ASP A 69 -2.32 -10.56 -49.03
CA ASP A 69 -1.07 -11.13 -48.51
C ASP A 69 -1.16 -11.47 -47.01
N PHE A 70 -2.13 -10.90 -46.28
CA PHE A 70 -2.27 -11.07 -44.83
C PHE A 70 -3.70 -11.51 -44.47
N LYS A 71 -3.87 -12.77 -44.05
CA LYS A 71 -5.19 -13.33 -43.72
C LYS A 71 -5.91 -12.60 -42.56
N GLU A 72 -7.13 -12.16 -42.86
CA GLU A 72 -8.40 -12.15 -42.10
C GLU A 72 -8.60 -11.31 -40.82
N GLU A 73 -7.57 -10.95 -40.05
CA GLU A 73 -7.76 -10.14 -38.82
C GLU A 73 -6.94 -8.85 -38.81
N ILE A 74 -7.61 -7.70 -38.63
CA ILE A 74 -7.01 -6.36 -38.71
C ILE A 74 -7.28 -5.56 -37.43
N LEU A 75 -6.21 -5.25 -36.70
CA LEU A 75 -6.28 -4.38 -35.53
C LEU A 75 -5.77 -2.99 -35.86
N PHE A 76 -6.64 -1.99 -35.76
CA PHE A 76 -6.25 -0.60 -35.86
C PHE A 76 -5.87 -0.08 -34.47
N ILE A 77 -4.67 0.47 -34.30
CA ILE A 77 -4.27 1.18 -33.08
C ILE A 77 -4.15 2.66 -33.42
N SER A 78 -4.98 3.47 -32.76
CA SER A 78 -5.15 4.89 -33.09
C SER A 78 -4.74 5.81 -31.94
N LEU A 79 -4.49 7.06 -32.29
CA LEU A 79 -4.47 8.19 -31.36
C LEU A 79 -5.84 8.40 -30.69
N PRO A 80 -5.91 9.23 -29.64
CA PRO A 80 -7.16 9.73 -29.09
C PRO A 80 -7.98 10.48 -30.13
N LYS A 81 -9.30 10.23 -30.17
CA LYS A 81 -10.27 10.99 -31.00
C LYS A 81 -10.12 12.51 -30.83
N LYS A 82 -9.78 12.97 -29.61
CA LYS A 82 -9.58 14.39 -29.30
C LYS A 82 -8.40 15.05 -30.04
N PHE A 83 -7.45 14.26 -30.52
CA PHE A 83 -6.23 14.78 -31.16
C PHE A 83 -6.24 14.64 -32.68
N SER A 84 -6.99 13.69 -33.22
CA SER A 84 -6.98 13.38 -34.64
C SER A 84 -8.27 12.71 -35.07
N LYS A 85 -8.75 13.06 -36.27
CA LYS A 85 -9.88 12.39 -36.94
C LYS A 85 -9.53 10.98 -37.49
N ILE A 86 -8.30 10.52 -37.25
CA ILE A 86 -7.82 9.23 -37.75
C ILE A 86 -8.59 8.07 -37.12
N THR A 87 -9.03 8.23 -35.86
CA THR A 87 -9.75 7.20 -35.14
C THR A 87 -11.11 6.95 -35.77
N GLU A 88 -11.85 8.02 -36.10
CA GLU A 88 -13.10 7.95 -36.84
C GLU A 88 -12.90 7.33 -38.22
N ALA A 89 -11.85 7.74 -38.95
CA ALA A 89 -11.52 7.13 -40.24
C ALA A 89 -11.21 5.62 -40.12
N PHE A 90 -10.50 5.20 -39.08
CA PHE A 90 -10.26 3.77 -38.80
C PHE A 90 -11.55 3.03 -38.42
N GLU A 91 -12.45 3.66 -37.67
CA GLU A 91 -13.76 3.09 -37.32
C GLU A 91 -14.63 2.85 -38.55
N GLU A 92 -14.71 3.83 -39.46
CA GLU A 92 -15.40 3.72 -40.75
C GLU A 92 -14.82 2.58 -41.61
N VAL A 93 -13.48 2.52 -41.72
CA VAL A 93 -12.80 1.47 -42.49
C VAL A 93 -13.03 0.09 -41.87
N ALA A 94 -12.92 -0.03 -40.55
CA ALA A 94 -13.17 -1.28 -39.85
C ALA A 94 -14.63 -1.74 -40.03
N GLU A 95 -15.60 -0.83 -40.04
CA GLU A 95 -17.00 -1.16 -40.33
C GLU A 95 -17.17 -1.68 -41.75
N ARG A 96 -16.57 -1.00 -42.73
CA ARG A 96 -16.61 -1.44 -44.13
C ARG A 96 -15.98 -2.84 -44.31
N LEU A 97 -14.84 -3.09 -43.67
CA LEU A 97 -14.16 -4.40 -43.69
C LEU A 97 -15.02 -5.50 -43.05
N ARG A 98 -15.71 -5.20 -41.94
CA ARG A 98 -16.63 -6.17 -41.31
C ARG A 98 -17.81 -6.53 -42.21
N LYS A 99 -18.33 -5.58 -43.01
CA LYS A 99 -19.37 -5.85 -44.03
C LYS A 99 -18.87 -6.78 -45.15
N GLU A 100 -17.56 -6.86 -45.34
CA GLU A 100 -16.88 -7.76 -46.27
C GLU A 100 -16.38 -9.05 -45.59
N ASN A 101 -16.90 -9.40 -44.41
CA ASN A 101 -16.53 -10.57 -43.61
C ASN A 101 -15.06 -10.60 -43.13
N ILE A 102 -14.39 -9.44 -43.05
CA ILE A 102 -13.04 -9.33 -42.50
C ILE A 102 -13.13 -8.87 -41.04
N LYS A 103 -12.48 -9.60 -40.12
CA LYS A 103 -12.50 -9.23 -38.70
C LYS A 103 -11.64 -7.99 -38.49
N ALA A 104 -12.27 -6.91 -38.04
CA ALA A 104 -11.58 -5.64 -37.80
C ALA A 104 -12.02 -4.98 -36.49
N ARG A 105 -11.04 -4.55 -35.68
CA ARG A 105 -11.23 -3.81 -34.42
C ARG A 105 -10.40 -2.54 -34.40
N VAL A 106 -10.91 -1.51 -33.73
CA VAL A 106 -10.19 -0.26 -33.48
C VAL A 106 -9.93 -0.11 -31.99
N PHE A 107 -8.66 0.07 -31.64
CA PHE A 107 -8.21 0.37 -30.29
C PHE A 107 -7.76 1.83 -30.21
N ASP A 108 -8.47 2.63 -29.42
CA ASP A 108 -8.02 3.97 -29.03
C ASP A 108 -6.96 3.83 -27.92
N SER A 109 -5.70 4.10 -28.30
CA SER A 109 -4.56 4.02 -27.38
C SER A 109 -4.68 4.97 -26.18
N GLY A 110 -5.47 6.04 -26.28
CA GLY A 110 -5.52 7.11 -25.30
C GLY A 110 -4.18 7.86 -25.14
N GLN A 111 -3.24 7.63 -26.05
CA GLN A 111 -1.82 8.03 -25.96
C GLN A 111 -1.29 8.52 -27.32
N ALA A 112 -0.02 8.90 -27.43
CA ALA A 112 0.54 9.44 -28.67
C ALA A 112 2.07 9.27 -28.78
N PHE A 113 2.65 9.58 -29.94
CA PHE A 113 4.11 9.53 -30.15
C PHE A 113 4.71 8.14 -29.81
N ALA A 114 5.84 8.14 -29.12
CA ALA A 114 6.64 6.98 -28.73
C ALA A 114 5.85 5.86 -28.06
N SER A 115 4.74 6.16 -27.39
CA SER A 115 3.94 5.14 -26.69
C SER A 115 3.20 4.20 -27.64
N ILE A 116 2.86 4.65 -28.86
CA ILE A 116 2.14 3.84 -29.86
C ILE A 116 2.93 2.57 -30.19
N TYR A 117 4.26 2.67 -30.24
CA TYR A 117 5.15 1.54 -30.45
C TYR A 117 4.90 0.42 -29.42
N PHE A 118 4.73 0.75 -28.14
CA PHE A 118 4.51 -0.23 -27.09
C PHE A 118 3.18 -0.97 -27.23
N PHE A 119 2.12 -0.28 -27.69
CA PHE A 119 0.85 -0.94 -28.00
C PHE A 119 0.98 -1.89 -29.20
N VAL A 120 1.72 -1.50 -30.23
CA VAL A 120 1.98 -2.39 -31.38
C VAL A 120 2.75 -3.64 -30.94
N GLN A 121 3.84 -3.48 -30.18
CA GLN A 121 4.63 -4.62 -29.69
C GLN A 121 3.80 -5.56 -28.82
N GLU A 122 2.91 -5.01 -27.98
CA GLU A 122 2.04 -5.82 -27.14
C GLU A 122 1.00 -6.59 -27.97
N ALA A 123 0.40 -5.95 -28.97
CA ALA A 123 -0.55 -6.59 -29.86
C ALA A 123 0.07 -7.71 -30.70
N LEU A 124 1.32 -7.56 -31.14
CA LEU A 124 2.03 -8.58 -31.94
C LEU A 124 2.29 -9.89 -31.19
N LYS A 125 2.19 -9.91 -29.86
CA LYS A 125 2.33 -11.13 -29.05
C LYS A 125 1.16 -12.11 -29.25
N TYR A 126 0.04 -11.62 -29.79
CA TYR A 126 -1.21 -12.35 -29.87
C TYR A 126 -1.54 -12.67 -31.32
N LYS A 127 -1.96 -13.91 -31.56
CA LYS A 127 -2.46 -14.34 -32.87
C LYS A 127 -3.91 -13.92 -33.11
N ASN A 128 -4.70 -13.83 -32.04
CA ASN A 128 -6.12 -13.50 -32.08
C ASN A 128 -6.35 -12.01 -31.75
N ILE A 129 -7.16 -11.33 -32.57
CA ILE A 129 -7.43 -9.90 -32.41
C ILE A 129 -8.18 -9.53 -31.13
N GLU A 130 -9.11 -10.37 -30.68
CA GLU A 130 -9.89 -10.12 -29.46
C GLU A 130 -9.00 -10.24 -28.22
N GLU A 131 -8.14 -11.26 -28.20
CA GLU A 131 -7.15 -11.42 -27.12
C GLU A 131 -6.17 -10.25 -27.08
N ALA A 132 -5.67 -9.82 -28.25
CA ALA A 132 -4.84 -8.63 -28.37
C ALA A 132 -5.58 -7.39 -27.83
N TYR A 133 -6.82 -7.17 -28.27
CA TYR A 133 -7.63 -6.02 -27.89
C TYR A 133 -7.89 -5.95 -26.38
N GLU A 134 -8.29 -7.08 -25.76
CA GLU A 134 -8.51 -7.15 -24.32
C GLU A 134 -7.21 -6.95 -23.52
N ASN A 135 -6.08 -7.46 -24.01
CA ASN A 135 -4.80 -7.22 -23.33
C ASN A 135 -4.34 -5.77 -23.47
N LEU A 136 -4.54 -5.12 -24.63
CA LEU A 136 -4.19 -3.71 -24.82
C LEU A 136 -4.95 -2.79 -23.84
N LYS A 137 -6.22 -3.09 -23.53
CA LYS A 137 -6.96 -2.36 -22.49
C LYS A 137 -6.26 -2.41 -21.14
N LYS A 138 -5.71 -3.57 -20.77
CA LYS A 138 -5.01 -3.77 -19.50
C LYS A 138 -3.65 -3.07 -19.49
N VAL A 139 -2.87 -3.19 -20.57
CA VAL A 139 -1.51 -2.63 -20.68
C VAL A 139 -1.52 -1.11 -20.85
N LYS A 140 -2.66 -0.51 -21.22
CA LYS A 140 -2.82 0.95 -21.31
C LYS A 140 -2.45 1.68 -20.02
N ASP A 141 -2.72 1.09 -18.85
CA ASP A 141 -2.35 1.66 -17.55
C ASP A 141 -0.86 1.49 -17.19
N ASP A 142 -0.14 0.67 -17.96
CA ASP A 142 1.29 0.39 -17.79
C ASP A 142 2.17 1.18 -18.77
N ILE A 143 1.57 2.00 -19.62
CA ILE A 143 2.26 2.84 -20.60
C ILE A 143 2.06 4.32 -20.25
N PHE A 144 3.17 5.02 -20.11
CA PHE A 144 3.23 6.42 -19.71
C PHE A 144 3.96 7.23 -20.78
N LEU A 145 3.54 8.47 -20.98
CA LEU A 145 4.13 9.37 -21.95
C LEU A 145 4.41 10.72 -21.29
N PHE A 146 5.62 11.22 -21.47
CA PHE A 146 6.05 12.57 -21.07
C PHE A 146 6.54 13.32 -22.29
N GLY A 147 5.89 14.43 -22.63
CA GLY A 147 6.22 15.24 -23.81
C GLY A 147 6.63 16.66 -23.46
N ALA A 148 7.65 17.16 -24.14
CA ALA A 148 8.08 18.55 -24.20
C ALA A 148 7.83 19.10 -25.63
N PRO A 149 6.56 19.33 -26.03
CA PRO A 149 6.24 19.78 -27.37
C PRO A 149 6.48 21.28 -27.57
N ASN A 150 6.56 21.72 -28.83
CA ASN A 150 6.55 23.14 -29.15
C ASN A 150 5.11 23.69 -29.13
N LEU A 151 4.79 24.50 -28.12
CA LEU A 151 3.44 25.02 -27.90
C LEU A 151 2.90 25.80 -29.11
N LYS A 152 3.75 26.56 -29.82
CA LYS A 152 3.33 27.35 -30.97
C LYS A 152 2.75 26.47 -32.09
N PHE A 153 3.37 25.33 -32.34
CA PHE A 153 2.95 24.37 -33.39
C PHE A 153 1.65 23.67 -33.01
N LEU A 154 1.60 23.22 -31.77
CA LEU A 154 0.43 22.60 -31.19
C LEU A 154 -0.78 23.55 -31.27
N ILE A 155 -0.65 24.80 -30.79
CA ILE A 155 -1.72 25.81 -30.82
C ILE A 155 -2.17 26.09 -32.27
N ARG A 156 -1.20 26.28 -33.17
CA ARG A 156 -1.45 26.55 -34.59
C ARG A 156 -2.26 25.44 -35.26
N THR A 157 -1.99 24.18 -34.93
CA THR A 157 -2.69 23.02 -35.52
C THR A 157 -3.99 22.66 -34.79
N GLY A 158 -4.37 23.39 -33.75
CA GLY A 158 -5.65 23.23 -33.05
C GLY A 158 -5.75 22.00 -32.15
N ARG A 159 -4.69 21.20 -31.96
CA ARG A 159 -4.67 19.94 -31.20
C ARG A 159 -4.61 20.12 -29.68
N VAL A 160 -5.07 21.27 -29.18
CA VAL A 160 -4.67 21.81 -27.86
C VAL A 160 -5.80 22.59 -27.19
N GLY A 161 -7.02 22.06 -27.24
CA GLY A 161 -8.15 22.66 -26.53
C GLY A 161 -7.87 22.95 -25.05
N GLY A 162 -6.97 22.18 -24.41
CA GLY A 162 -6.63 22.28 -22.98
C GLY A 162 -5.48 23.22 -22.59
N LEU A 163 -4.74 23.85 -23.51
CA LEU A 163 -3.61 24.75 -23.17
C LEU A 163 -3.89 26.24 -23.48
N LYS A 164 -5.12 26.60 -23.88
CA LYS A 164 -5.51 27.98 -24.23
C LYS A 164 -5.37 28.99 -23.07
N GLY A 165 -5.30 28.54 -21.81
CA GLY A 165 -5.14 29.39 -20.62
C GLY A 165 -3.76 29.35 -19.97
N ILE A 166 -2.82 28.58 -20.52
CA ILE A 166 -1.43 28.59 -20.06
C ILE A 166 -0.79 29.80 -20.73
N GLY A 167 -0.27 30.77 -19.97
CA GLY A 167 0.30 32.02 -20.49
C GLY A 167 1.53 31.80 -21.37
N THR A 168 1.33 31.24 -22.56
CA THR A 168 2.38 30.69 -23.44
C THR A 168 3.36 31.75 -23.88
N LYS A 169 2.90 32.98 -24.13
CA LYS A 169 3.76 34.14 -24.42
C LYS A 169 4.66 34.50 -23.24
N ILE A 170 4.16 34.44 -22.00
CA ILE A 170 4.92 34.75 -20.78
C ILE A 170 5.94 33.63 -20.51
N LEU A 171 5.55 32.37 -20.69
CA LEU A 171 6.42 31.22 -20.46
C LEU A 171 7.54 31.13 -21.50
N ASP A 172 7.24 31.39 -22.78
CA ASP A 172 8.25 31.49 -23.84
C ASP A 172 9.22 32.64 -23.55
N PHE A 173 8.71 33.79 -23.08
CA PHE A 173 9.54 34.94 -22.69
C PHE A 173 10.51 34.61 -21.55
N PHE A 174 10.07 33.87 -20.54
CA PHE A 174 10.92 33.43 -19.43
C PHE A 174 11.69 32.13 -19.69
N GLY A 175 11.58 31.54 -20.88
CA GLY A 175 12.29 30.32 -21.26
C GLY A 175 11.86 29.07 -20.49
N PHE A 176 10.58 28.96 -20.10
CA PHE A 176 10.04 27.75 -19.47
C PHE A 176 9.45 26.79 -20.50
N ILE A 177 9.86 25.52 -20.42
CA ILE A 177 9.36 24.44 -21.26
C ILE A 177 8.32 23.64 -20.45
N PRO A 178 7.05 23.53 -20.89
CA PRO A 178 6.09 22.69 -20.21
C PRO A 178 6.30 21.20 -20.52
N ILE A 179 6.20 20.37 -19.49
CA ILE A 179 6.13 18.92 -19.62
C ILE A 179 4.69 18.47 -19.42
N PHE A 180 4.19 17.73 -20.42
CA PHE A 180 2.86 17.15 -20.40
C PHE A 180 2.93 15.64 -20.27
N SER A 181 1.98 15.08 -19.52
CA SER A 181 1.59 13.70 -19.62
C SER A 181 0.29 13.56 -20.40
N ILE A 182 0.09 12.40 -21.01
CA ILE A 182 -1.16 12.04 -21.66
C ILE A 182 -1.67 10.77 -20.98
N LYS A 183 -2.94 10.78 -20.59
CA LYS A 183 -3.64 9.59 -20.11
C LYS A 183 -5.09 9.66 -20.56
N GLU A 184 -5.58 8.60 -21.21
CA GLU A 184 -6.96 8.51 -21.71
C GLU A 184 -7.36 9.71 -22.60
N GLY A 185 -6.44 10.15 -23.46
CA GLY A 185 -6.68 11.29 -24.35
C GLY A 185 -6.82 12.64 -23.64
N LYS A 186 -6.51 12.72 -22.33
CA LYS A 186 -6.42 13.96 -21.56
C LYS A 186 -4.96 14.36 -21.42
N VAL A 187 -4.66 15.60 -21.79
CA VAL A 187 -3.35 16.22 -21.56
C VAL A 187 -3.32 16.80 -20.16
N LYS A 188 -2.36 16.38 -19.34
CA LYS A 188 -2.11 16.93 -18.01
C LYS A 188 -0.74 17.59 -17.98
N LYS A 189 -0.68 18.84 -17.53
CA LYS A 189 0.59 19.51 -17.25
C LYS A 189 1.20 18.92 -15.98
N GLU A 190 2.41 18.39 -16.07
CA GLU A 190 3.13 17.90 -14.90
C GLU A 190 3.93 19.02 -14.24
N ARG A 191 4.82 19.68 -15.00
CA ARG A 191 5.64 20.80 -14.49
C ARG A 191 6.20 21.67 -15.61
N PHE A 192 6.83 22.78 -15.24
CA PHE A 192 7.69 23.55 -16.12
C PHE A 192 9.16 23.20 -15.83
N ILE A 193 9.97 23.18 -16.88
CA ILE A 193 11.43 22.99 -16.81
C ILE A 193 12.16 24.14 -17.50
N ARG A 194 13.47 24.30 -17.28
CA ARG A 194 14.27 25.38 -17.88
C ARG A 194 15.04 24.91 -19.10
N LYS A 195 15.58 23.69 -19.06
CA LYS A 195 16.33 23.08 -20.15
C LYS A 195 15.65 21.77 -20.55
N LYS A 196 15.80 21.37 -21.81
CA LYS A 196 15.27 20.08 -22.29
C LYS A 196 15.90 18.88 -21.55
N SER A 197 17.15 19.01 -21.12
CA SER A 197 17.87 18.02 -20.29
C SER A 197 17.11 17.70 -18.99
N ASP A 198 16.42 18.67 -18.39
CA ASP A 198 15.66 18.52 -17.15
C ASP A 198 14.42 17.58 -17.31
N LEU A 199 14.08 17.18 -18.55
CA LEU A 199 13.11 16.11 -18.80
C LEU A 199 13.61 14.77 -18.23
N VAL A 200 14.93 14.55 -18.22
CA VAL A 200 15.55 13.37 -17.60
C VAL A 200 15.14 13.28 -16.13
N ASP A 201 15.13 14.39 -15.41
CA ASP A 201 14.76 14.40 -14.00
C ASP A 201 13.28 14.06 -13.80
N VAL A 202 12.39 14.48 -14.71
CA VAL A 202 10.97 14.07 -14.69
C VAL A 202 10.87 12.55 -14.79
N VAL A 203 11.63 11.98 -15.74
CA VAL A 203 11.63 10.54 -16.00
C VAL A 203 12.24 9.77 -14.83
N LYS A 204 13.37 10.23 -14.26
CA LYS A 204 13.99 9.64 -13.07
C LYS A 204 13.04 9.63 -11.89
N GLU A 205 12.43 10.78 -11.57
CA GLU A 205 11.43 10.87 -10.51
C GLU A 205 10.22 9.96 -10.75
N PHE A 206 9.76 9.87 -12.01
CA PHE A 206 8.67 8.97 -12.35
C PHE A 206 9.07 7.52 -12.11
N VAL A 207 10.26 7.11 -12.55
CA VAL A 207 10.79 5.76 -12.39
C VAL A 207 10.89 5.41 -10.91
N GLU A 208 11.51 6.26 -10.10
CA GLU A 208 11.62 6.06 -8.64
C GLU A 208 10.26 5.93 -7.95
N LYS A 209 9.25 6.66 -8.42
CA LYS A 209 7.93 6.70 -7.79
C LYS A 209 7.02 5.55 -8.22
N ASN A 210 7.18 5.01 -9.42
CA ASN A 210 6.19 4.14 -10.06
C ASN A 210 6.75 2.81 -10.58
N ILE A 211 8.06 2.65 -10.73
CA ILE A 211 8.66 1.37 -11.11
C ILE A 211 8.98 0.61 -9.83
N GLY A 212 8.50 -0.62 -9.73
CA GLY A 212 8.71 -1.48 -8.57
C GLY A 212 10.16 -1.98 -8.48
N TYR A 213 10.52 -2.52 -7.32
CA TYR A 213 11.85 -3.10 -7.12
C TYR A 213 12.11 -4.26 -8.10
N GLY A 214 13.18 -4.15 -8.89
CA GLY A 214 13.55 -5.16 -9.89
C GLY A 214 12.58 -5.28 -11.08
N GLU A 215 11.59 -4.39 -11.20
CA GLU A 215 10.66 -4.41 -12.33
C GLU A 215 11.39 -4.07 -13.64
N ARG A 216 11.18 -4.89 -14.67
CA ARG A 216 11.63 -4.54 -16.02
C ARG A 216 10.72 -3.47 -16.62
N PHE A 217 11.34 -2.48 -17.24
CA PHE A 217 10.64 -1.43 -17.97
C PHE A 217 11.43 -1.00 -19.20
N TYR A 218 10.72 -0.39 -20.14
CA TYR A 218 11.22 0.02 -21.45
C TYR A 218 11.11 1.52 -21.56
N ILE A 219 12.09 2.14 -22.21
CA ILE A 219 12.06 3.55 -22.56
C ILE A 219 12.07 3.67 -24.08
N HIS A 220 11.15 4.47 -24.62
CA HIS A 220 11.19 4.90 -26.01
C HIS A 220 11.30 6.42 -26.06
N LEU A 221 12.44 6.91 -26.53
CA LEU A 221 12.68 8.33 -26.80
C LEU A 221 12.29 8.65 -28.24
N SER A 222 11.35 9.57 -28.44
CA SER A 222 11.04 10.13 -29.76
C SER A 222 11.35 11.62 -29.80
N TYR A 223 12.06 12.07 -30.84
CA TYR A 223 12.58 13.43 -30.90
C TYR A 223 12.72 13.90 -32.35
N GLY A 224 12.61 15.21 -32.56
CA GLY A 224 12.76 15.82 -33.89
C GLY A 224 14.23 16.02 -34.26
N ARG A 225 14.82 17.18 -33.93
CA ARG A 225 16.24 17.51 -34.19
C ARG A 225 17.18 16.83 -33.19
N GLU A 226 18.42 16.52 -33.62
CA GLU A 226 19.46 15.96 -32.73
C GLU A 226 19.93 16.98 -31.67
N GLU A 227 19.84 18.27 -32.00
CA GLU A 227 20.31 19.36 -31.18
C GLU A 227 19.64 19.35 -29.79
N GLY A 228 20.47 19.24 -28.75
CA GLY A 228 20.03 19.22 -27.35
C GLY A 228 19.48 17.88 -26.85
N VAL A 229 19.59 16.79 -27.61
CA VAL A 229 19.09 15.45 -27.22
C VAL A 229 20.20 14.52 -26.73
N GLY A 230 21.48 14.81 -27.05
CA GLY A 230 22.61 13.93 -26.72
C GLY A 230 22.74 13.56 -25.23
N GLU A 231 22.62 14.55 -24.34
CA GLU A 231 22.64 14.30 -22.89
C GLU A 231 21.44 13.47 -22.42
N ILE A 232 20.25 13.75 -22.98
CA ILE A 232 19.03 13.00 -22.68
C ILE A 232 19.18 11.53 -23.08
N LYS A 233 19.71 11.23 -24.28
CA LYS A 233 19.99 9.86 -24.71
C LYS A 233 20.92 9.14 -23.74
N LYS A 234 22.02 9.80 -23.36
CA LYS A 234 23.04 9.24 -22.45
C LYS A 234 22.43 8.90 -21.09
N GLU A 235 21.64 9.79 -20.51
CA GLU A 235 21.05 9.58 -19.19
C GLU A 235 19.91 8.55 -19.20
N LEU A 236 19.04 8.55 -20.22
CA LEU A 236 17.94 7.58 -20.30
C LEU A 236 18.45 6.15 -20.51
N ARG A 237 19.54 5.95 -21.27
CA ARG A 237 20.18 4.63 -21.46
C ARG A 237 20.75 4.04 -20.17
N LYS A 238 21.07 4.87 -19.17
CA LYS A 238 21.53 4.38 -17.86
C LYS A 238 20.39 3.82 -17.00
N LEU A 239 19.14 4.17 -17.30
CA LEU A 239 18.00 3.77 -16.49
C LEU A 239 17.51 2.34 -16.81
N THR A 240 17.66 1.90 -18.05
CA THR A 240 17.24 0.57 -18.49
C THR A 240 18.04 0.12 -19.70
N ASN A 241 18.30 -1.19 -19.78
CA ASN A 241 18.87 -1.82 -20.98
C ASN A 241 17.85 -1.91 -22.12
N ASN A 242 16.56 -1.73 -21.84
CA ASN A 242 15.47 -1.81 -22.81
C ASN A 242 15.13 -0.42 -23.37
N TYR A 243 16.09 0.19 -24.04
CA TYR A 243 15.98 1.54 -24.58
C TYR A 243 15.90 1.50 -26.11
N ILE A 244 14.94 2.25 -26.67
CA ILE A 244 14.86 2.49 -28.12
C ILE A 244 14.65 3.97 -28.41
N GLU A 245 14.96 4.38 -29.64
CA GLU A 245 14.81 5.75 -30.08
C GLU A 245 14.22 5.85 -31.50
N SER A 246 13.47 6.92 -31.75
CA SER A 246 12.90 7.23 -33.06
C SER A 246 12.91 8.72 -33.38
N ARG A 247 13.02 9.03 -34.67
CA ARG A 247 12.91 10.40 -35.18
C ARG A 247 11.45 10.70 -35.52
N LEU A 248 10.94 11.87 -35.13
CA LEU A 248 9.54 12.23 -35.39
C LEU A 248 9.22 12.16 -36.89
N SER A 249 8.11 11.53 -37.25
CA SER A 249 7.64 11.57 -38.64
C SER A 249 7.32 13.01 -39.08
N ARG A 250 7.28 13.24 -40.40
CA ARG A 250 7.06 14.59 -40.93
C ARG A 250 5.71 15.17 -40.48
N GLY A 251 4.64 14.38 -40.53
CA GLY A 251 3.32 14.83 -40.07
C GLY A 251 3.31 15.17 -38.58
N VAL A 252 4.01 14.39 -37.76
CA VAL A 252 4.18 14.70 -36.34
C VAL A 252 4.97 15.99 -36.13
N ALA A 253 6.07 16.19 -36.85
CA ALA A 253 6.92 17.37 -36.70
C ALA A 253 6.20 18.67 -37.14
N VAL A 254 5.35 18.62 -38.17
CA VAL A 254 4.49 19.76 -38.55
C VAL A 254 3.50 20.10 -37.42
N SER A 255 3.06 19.11 -36.67
CA SER A 255 2.02 19.27 -35.64
C SER A 255 2.58 19.65 -34.27
N ALA A 256 3.61 18.95 -33.81
CA ALA A 256 4.21 19.11 -32.50
C ALA A 256 5.41 20.06 -32.51
N GLY A 257 6.06 20.20 -33.66
CA GLY A 257 7.25 21.01 -33.88
C GLY A 257 8.55 20.19 -33.98
N PRO A 258 9.54 20.67 -34.76
CA PRO A 258 10.80 19.97 -35.04
C PRO A 258 11.71 19.84 -33.81
N ASN A 259 11.43 20.60 -32.75
CA ASN A 259 12.20 20.61 -31.50
C ASN A 259 11.55 19.78 -30.38
N THR A 260 10.46 19.07 -30.68
CA THR A 260 9.73 18.24 -29.71
C THR A 260 10.57 17.07 -29.25
N ILE A 261 10.45 16.76 -27.95
CA ILE A 261 10.96 15.53 -27.33
C ILE A 261 9.81 14.86 -26.59
N ALA A 262 9.68 13.55 -26.73
CA ALA A 262 8.74 12.73 -26.00
C ALA A 262 9.42 11.46 -25.49
N VAL A 263 9.19 11.11 -24.23
CA VAL A 263 9.67 9.88 -23.61
C VAL A 263 8.47 9.05 -23.22
N ALA A 264 8.33 7.88 -23.84
CA ALA A 264 7.38 6.87 -23.40
C ALA A 264 8.06 5.84 -22.52
N ILE A 265 7.36 5.38 -21.49
CA ILE A 265 7.81 4.36 -20.56
C ILE A 265 6.76 3.26 -20.53
N LYS A 266 7.15 2.01 -20.78
CA LYS A 266 6.29 0.83 -20.61
C LYS A 266 6.81 -0.01 -19.45
N ARG A 267 5.93 -0.34 -18.53
CA ARG A 267 6.16 -1.33 -17.47
C ARG A 267 5.86 -2.75 -17.98
N ASP A 268 6.64 -3.73 -17.57
CA ASP A 268 6.27 -5.15 -17.77
C ASP A 268 5.40 -5.68 -16.62
N GLY A 269 5.54 -5.14 -15.41
CA GLY A 269 4.97 -5.76 -14.22
C GLY A 269 5.71 -7.03 -13.83
N TYR A 270 5.02 -7.91 -13.09
CA TYR A 270 5.64 -9.07 -12.45
C TYR A 270 4.84 -10.34 -12.73
N GLU A 271 5.29 -11.19 -13.66
CA GLU A 271 4.81 -12.58 -13.74
C GLU A 271 5.50 -13.48 -12.72
N PHE A 272 6.68 -13.05 -12.27
CA PHE A 272 7.51 -13.71 -11.27
C PHE A 272 8.02 -12.67 -10.27
N ILE A 273 8.27 -13.09 -9.03
CA ILE A 273 8.93 -12.27 -8.00
C ILE A 273 10.15 -13.00 -7.44
N GLU A 274 11.20 -12.26 -7.13
CA GLU A 274 12.31 -12.79 -6.34
C GLU A 274 11.91 -12.88 -4.85
N PRO A 275 12.44 -13.83 -4.07
CA PRO A 275 12.30 -13.88 -2.61
C PRO A 275 12.65 -12.56 -1.91
N GLU A 276 13.54 -11.76 -2.50
CA GLU A 276 13.92 -10.45 -2.00
C GLU A 276 12.73 -9.47 -1.94
N ILE A 277 11.76 -9.58 -2.84
CA ILE A 277 10.53 -8.77 -2.81
C ILE A 277 9.73 -9.05 -1.54
N ILE A 278 9.69 -10.31 -1.08
CA ILE A 278 9.02 -10.69 0.18
C ILE A 278 9.74 -10.05 1.38
N LEU A 279 11.08 -10.05 1.38
CA LEU A 279 11.86 -9.37 2.42
C LEU A 279 11.60 -7.85 2.44
N LEU A 280 11.62 -7.20 1.28
CA LEU A 280 11.37 -5.76 1.16
C LEU A 280 9.96 -5.40 1.62
N ALA A 281 8.95 -6.20 1.24
CA ALA A 281 7.58 -6.03 1.68
C ALA A 281 7.46 -6.20 3.21
N LEU A 282 8.16 -7.17 3.80
CA LEU A 282 8.21 -7.33 5.26
C LEU A 282 8.87 -6.16 5.99
N LYS A 283 9.98 -5.62 5.45
CA LYS A 283 10.64 -4.44 6.03
C LYS A 283 9.70 -3.23 6.00
N LYS A 284 9.03 -3.01 4.86
CA LYS A 284 8.04 -1.95 4.72
C LYS A 284 6.79 -2.19 5.58
N PHE A 285 6.39 -3.45 5.77
CA PHE A 285 5.33 -3.81 6.70
C PHE A 285 5.70 -3.47 8.15
N TYR A 286 6.92 -3.78 8.59
CA TYR A 286 7.42 -3.37 9.91
C TYR A 286 7.36 -1.85 10.10
N GLU A 287 7.77 -1.06 9.11
CA GLU A 287 7.66 0.41 9.19
C GLU A 287 6.22 0.89 9.35
N LYS A 288 5.27 0.26 8.65
CA LYS A 288 3.84 0.55 8.80
C LYS A 288 3.33 0.16 10.19
N ILE A 289 3.70 -1.01 10.71
CA ILE A 289 3.35 -1.45 12.07
C ILE A 289 3.89 -0.47 13.11
N LYS A 290 5.16 -0.05 12.99
CA LYS A 290 5.75 0.92 13.92
C LYS A 290 4.98 2.25 13.94
N LYS A 291 4.54 2.74 12.78
CA LYS A 291 3.73 3.96 12.66
C LYS A 291 2.30 3.79 13.19
N GLN A 292 1.69 2.62 12.98
CA GLN A 292 0.28 2.35 13.34
C GLN A 292 0.11 1.61 14.66
N LYS A 293 1.20 1.34 15.39
CA LYS A 293 1.23 0.58 16.64
C LYS A 293 0.15 1.03 17.63
N GLY A 294 0.10 2.32 17.92
CA GLY A 294 -0.86 2.87 18.87
C GLY A 294 -2.32 2.70 18.42
N LEU A 295 -2.57 2.78 17.11
CA LEU A 295 -3.90 2.52 16.55
C LEU A 295 -4.29 1.04 16.66
N LEU A 296 -3.39 0.14 16.28
CA LEU A 296 -3.63 -1.30 16.33
C LEU A 296 -3.90 -1.77 17.77
N ASN A 297 -3.13 -1.26 18.74
CA ASN A 297 -3.36 -1.50 20.15
C ASN A 297 -4.75 -1.04 20.60
N LYS A 298 -5.15 0.18 20.21
CA LYS A 298 -6.47 0.74 20.56
C LYS A 298 -7.64 -0.05 19.99
N LEU A 299 -7.44 -0.67 18.82
CA LEU A 299 -8.46 -1.50 18.17
C LEU A 299 -8.48 -2.94 18.72
N ASN A 300 -7.50 -3.34 19.55
CA ASN A 300 -7.42 -4.71 20.01
C ASN A 300 -8.47 -5.02 21.09
N VAL A 301 -9.59 -5.58 20.64
CA VAL A 301 -10.68 -6.01 21.52
C VAL A 301 -11.08 -7.48 21.31
N PHE A 302 -10.34 -8.21 20.47
CA PHE A 302 -10.60 -9.62 20.15
C PHE A 302 -9.28 -10.37 19.86
N PRO A 303 -9.12 -11.62 20.31
CA PRO A 303 -10.01 -12.35 21.22
C PRO A 303 -10.01 -11.79 22.65
N VAL A 304 -8.90 -11.16 23.03
CA VAL A 304 -8.66 -10.57 24.35
C VAL A 304 -8.49 -9.06 24.23
N ILE A 305 -8.97 -8.31 25.22
CA ILE A 305 -8.87 -6.84 25.28
C ILE A 305 -7.61 -6.43 26.06
N ASP A 306 -6.44 -6.73 25.52
CA ASP A 306 -5.13 -6.52 26.18
C ASP A 306 -4.32 -5.34 25.57
N SER A 307 -4.84 -4.73 24.50
CA SER A 307 -4.27 -3.57 23.81
C SER A 307 -2.82 -3.74 23.33
N ASP A 308 -2.42 -4.92 22.89
CA ASP A 308 -1.02 -5.22 22.56
C ASP A 308 -0.73 -5.63 21.10
N THR A 309 -1.73 -5.72 20.21
CA THR A 309 -1.54 -6.18 18.82
C THR A 309 -0.36 -5.52 18.11
N GLY A 310 -0.26 -4.19 18.20
CA GLY A 310 0.84 -3.43 17.59
C GLY A 310 2.20 -3.70 18.24
N ASN A 311 2.25 -3.87 19.57
CA ASN A 311 3.48 -4.25 20.28
C ASN A 311 3.95 -5.65 19.87
N ASN A 312 3.03 -6.61 19.84
CA ASN A 312 3.31 -8.00 19.48
C ASN A 312 3.83 -8.12 18.05
N LEU A 313 3.22 -7.39 17.11
CA LEU A 313 3.69 -7.33 15.73
C LEU A 313 5.04 -6.61 15.58
N GLU A 314 5.26 -5.51 16.30
CA GLU A 314 6.56 -4.80 16.26
C GLU A 314 7.69 -5.72 16.74
N THR A 315 7.51 -6.39 17.88
CA THR A 315 8.48 -7.37 18.42
C THR A 315 8.74 -8.50 17.45
N THR A 316 7.69 -9.06 16.86
CA THR A 316 7.78 -10.17 15.91
C THR A 316 8.55 -9.80 14.64
N LEU A 317 8.32 -8.60 14.10
CA LEU A 317 8.84 -8.18 12.79
C LEU A 317 10.21 -7.48 12.85
N ARG A 318 10.56 -6.87 13.99
CA ARG A 318 11.82 -6.09 14.16
C ARG A 318 13.08 -6.80 13.66
N PRO A 319 13.31 -8.10 13.90
CA PRO A 319 14.53 -8.79 13.45
C PRO A 319 14.70 -8.81 11.93
N VAL A 320 13.61 -8.79 11.16
CA VAL A 320 13.64 -8.81 9.69
C VAL A 320 14.39 -7.62 9.10
N MET A 321 14.47 -6.50 9.83
CA MET A 321 15.24 -5.33 9.41
C MET A 321 16.74 -5.61 9.27
N LYS A 322 17.27 -6.60 10.01
CA LYS A 322 18.68 -7.00 9.95
C LYS A 322 19.00 -7.96 8.80
N LEU A 323 17.97 -8.58 8.20
CA LEU A 323 18.15 -9.52 7.09
C LEU A 323 18.57 -8.80 5.80
N LYS A 324 19.39 -9.47 5.00
CA LYS A 324 19.87 -9.02 3.68
C LYS A 324 19.65 -10.13 2.66
N LYS A 325 19.74 -9.78 1.36
CA LYS A 325 19.76 -10.76 0.27
C LYS A 325 20.81 -11.83 0.55
N SER A 326 20.41 -13.09 0.53
CA SER A 326 21.28 -14.24 0.75
C SER A 326 20.61 -15.53 0.27
N GLU A 327 21.37 -16.62 0.19
CA GLU A 327 20.79 -17.94 -0.09
C GLU A 327 19.86 -18.40 1.04
N ASN A 328 18.81 -19.16 0.67
CA ASN A 328 17.76 -19.65 1.56
C ASN A 328 17.10 -18.51 2.37
N LEU A 329 16.83 -17.39 1.71
CA LEU A 329 16.28 -16.18 2.33
C LEU A 329 14.90 -16.44 2.95
N LEU A 330 14.05 -17.23 2.28
CA LEU A 330 12.72 -17.55 2.82
C LEU A 330 12.81 -18.33 4.14
N SER A 331 13.74 -19.28 4.23
CA SER A 331 14.00 -20.04 5.45
C SER A 331 14.51 -19.14 6.58
N LYS A 332 15.44 -18.21 6.29
CA LYS A 332 15.96 -17.25 7.28
C LYS A 332 14.88 -16.28 7.77
N ILE A 333 14.01 -15.79 6.87
CA ILE A 333 12.85 -14.98 7.24
C ILE A 333 11.96 -15.76 8.23
N ASN A 334 11.60 -16.99 7.87
CA ASN A 334 10.75 -17.81 8.71
C ASN A 334 11.38 -18.10 10.09
N GLU A 335 12.68 -18.37 10.12
CA GLU A 335 13.44 -18.62 11.34
C GLU A 335 13.42 -17.41 12.28
N GLU A 336 13.65 -16.20 11.76
CA GLU A 336 13.59 -14.96 12.53
C GLU A 336 12.18 -14.65 13.05
N LEU A 337 11.15 -14.82 12.21
CA LEU A 337 9.76 -14.64 12.64
C LEU A 337 9.38 -15.67 13.71
N SER A 338 9.74 -16.94 13.52
CA SER A 338 9.51 -18.01 14.51
C SER A 338 10.21 -17.73 15.83
N ARG A 339 11.46 -17.25 15.78
CA ARG A 339 12.23 -16.89 16.97
C ARG A 339 11.65 -15.70 17.71
N ASN A 340 10.89 -14.81 17.08
CA ASN A 340 10.45 -13.56 17.70
C ASN A 340 8.92 -13.38 17.79
N ALA A 341 8.16 -14.33 17.24
CA ALA A 341 6.71 -14.39 17.36
C ALA A 341 6.27 -14.29 18.83
N CYS A 342 5.32 -13.38 19.05
CA CYS A 342 4.73 -13.07 20.34
C CYS A 342 3.26 -12.66 20.15
N GLY A 343 2.36 -12.99 21.09
CA GLY A 343 0.94 -12.68 20.99
C GLY A 343 0.17 -13.54 19.98
N TYR A 344 -1.16 -13.44 19.98
CA TYR A 344 -1.98 -14.01 18.91
C TYR A 344 -1.61 -13.44 17.53
N SER A 345 -1.35 -12.13 17.45
CA SER A 345 -1.02 -11.44 16.20
C SER A 345 0.34 -11.87 15.63
N GLY A 346 1.39 -11.94 16.45
CA GLY A 346 2.71 -12.42 16.01
C GLY A 346 2.73 -13.91 15.73
N THR A 347 2.00 -14.70 16.52
CA THR A 347 1.80 -16.14 16.27
C THR A 347 1.10 -16.40 14.94
N CYS A 348 0.07 -15.62 14.60
CA CYS A 348 -0.63 -15.72 13.32
C CYS A 348 0.26 -15.33 12.14
N ILE A 349 1.02 -14.22 12.25
CA ILE A 349 2.00 -13.83 11.23
C ILE A 349 3.04 -14.93 11.04
N ASN A 350 3.56 -15.51 12.12
CA ASN A 350 4.51 -16.62 12.01
C ASN A 350 3.90 -17.84 11.30
N ALA A 351 2.69 -18.26 11.69
CA ALA A 351 2.00 -19.38 11.05
C ALA A 351 1.78 -19.14 9.54
N PHE A 352 1.42 -17.92 9.16
CA PHE A 352 1.29 -17.53 7.75
C PHE A 352 2.63 -17.69 7.01
N PHE A 353 3.74 -17.15 7.52
CA PHE A 353 5.04 -17.27 6.86
C PHE A 353 5.63 -18.69 6.87
N SER A 354 5.38 -19.46 7.94
CA SER A 354 5.74 -20.89 7.99
C SER A 354 4.99 -21.69 6.92
N GLY A 355 3.72 -21.37 6.68
CA GLY A 355 2.97 -21.99 5.59
C GLY A 355 3.41 -21.54 4.21
N LEU A 356 3.78 -20.27 4.03
CA LEU A 356 4.41 -19.80 2.77
C LEU A 356 5.68 -20.60 2.46
N LEU A 357 6.59 -20.74 3.44
CA LEU A 357 7.82 -21.51 3.27
C LEU A 357 7.52 -22.99 2.96
N PHE A 358 6.60 -23.61 3.70
CA PHE A 358 6.22 -24.99 3.48
C PHE A 358 5.66 -25.23 2.07
N GLY A 359 4.74 -24.37 1.60
CA GLY A 359 4.20 -24.46 0.25
C GLY A 359 5.26 -24.23 -0.83
N TYR A 360 6.21 -23.32 -0.58
CA TYR A 360 7.35 -23.11 -1.47
C TYR A 360 8.24 -24.35 -1.58
N GLU A 361 8.62 -24.95 -0.45
CA GLU A 361 9.44 -26.17 -0.43
C GLU A 361 8.72 -27.37 -1.06
N LYS A 362 7.42 -27.53 -0.78
CA LYS A 362 6.57 -28.55 -1.38
C LYS A 362 6.57 -28.43 -2.90
N LYS A 363 6.33 -27.22 -3.42
CA LYS A 363 6.30 -26.98 -4.87
C LYS A 363 7.67 -27.19 -5.52
N LYS A 364 8.74 -26.77 -4.85
CA LYS A 364 10.11 -26.97 -5.30
C LYS A 364 10.46 -28.47 -5.45
N ARG A 365 9.98 -29.33 -4.54
CA ARG A 365 10.18 -30.79 -4.61
C ARG A 365 9.40 -31.43 -5.76
N GLU A 366 8.14 -31.05 -5.96
CA GLU A 366 7.29 -31.57 -7.05
C GLU A 366 7.92 -31.35 -8.43
N GLU A 367 8.59 -30.22 -8.64
CA GLU A 367 9.20 -29.86 -9.92
C GLU A 367 10.56 -30.53 -10.18
N LYS A 368 11.02 -31.46 -9.32
CA LYS A 368 12.30 -32.22 -9.44
C LYS A 368 13.55 -31.34 -9.67
N LYS A 369 13.61 -30.13 -9.10
CA LYS A 369 14.75 -29.21 -9.31
C LYS A 369 15.78 -29.26 -8.18
N GLU A 370 17.03 -28.94 -8.52
CA GLU A 370 18.22 -29.00 -7.65
C GLU A 370 18.04 -28.37 -6.25
N LYS A 371 18.75 -28.95 -5.28
CA LYS A 371 18.98 -28.37 -3.95
C LYS A 371 19.97 -27.21 -4.08
N GLY A 372 19.74 -26.09 -3.38
CA GLY A 372 20.80 -25.09 -3.15
C GLY A 372 20.45 -23.60 -3.23
N LYS A 373 19.43 -23.17 -4.00
CA LYS A 373 19.07 -21.73 -4.09
C LYS A 373 17.57 -21.47 -4.09
N ASP A 374 17.19 -20.29 -3.62
CA ASP A 374 15.83 -19.81 -3.82
C ASP A 374 15.65 -19.37 -5.28
N ARG A 375 14.49 -19.69 -5.86
CA ARG A 375 14.15 -19.35 -7.25
C ARG A 375 13.13 -18.23 -7.31
N GLU A 376 12.94 -17.71 -8.52
CA GLU A 376 11.80 -16.89 -8.87
C GLU A 376 10.48 -17.63 -8.58
N ILE A 377 9.55 -16.89 -7.96
CA ILE A 377 8.23 -17.35 -7.51
C ILE A 377 7.21 -16.85 -8.54
N ASP A 378 6.62 -17.77 -9.28
CA ASP A 378 5.51 -17.47 -10.19
C ASP A 378 4.15 -17.50 -9.47
N LYS A 379 3.08 -17.18 -10.20
CA LYS A 379 1.71 -17.24 -9.66
C LYS A 379 1.36 -18.62 -9.08
N LYS A 380 1.70 -19.73 -9.75
CA LYS A 380 1.31 -21.08 -9.33
C LYS A 380 2.01 -21.46 -8.03
N MET A 381 3.29 -21.12 -7.92
CA MET A 381 4.07 -21.30 -6.69
C MET A 381 3.48 -20.45 -5.57
N LEU A 382 3.19 -19.16 -5.83
CA LEU A 382 2.61 -18.27 -4.83
C LEU A 382 1.21 -18.70 -4.38
N GLU A 383 0.39 -19.27 -5.27
CA GLU A 383 -0.90 -19.86 -4.93
C GLU A 383 -0.74 -21.05 -3.95
N GLU A 384 0.19 -21.97 -4.21
CA GLU A 384 0.45 -23.10 -3.30
C GLU A 384 1.03 -22.62 -1.97
N MET A 385 1.92 -21.62 -1.98
CA MET A 385 2.41 -20.96 -0.77
C MET A 385 1.26 -20.37 0.04
N LEU A 386 0.35 -19.61 -0.58
CA LEU A 386 -0.80 -18.98 0.08
C LEU A 386 -1.82 -20.00 0.58
N LYS A 387 -2.00 -21.12 -0.12
CA LYS A 387 -2.85 -22.24 0.31
C LYS A 387 -2.33 -22.83 1.62
N GLU A 388 -1.05 -23.16 1.68
CA GLU A 388 -0.42 -23.72 2.88
C GLU A 388 -0.33 -22.67 4.01
N ALA A 389 -0.08 -21.40 3.69
CA ALA A 389 -0.16 -20.28 4.63
C ALA A 389 -1.56 -20.14 5.26
N THR A 390 -2.61 -20.26 4.45
CA THR A 390 -3.99 -20.26 4.91
C THR A 390 -4.22 -21.45 5.82
N ARG A 391 -3.90 -22.67 5.37
CA ARG A 391 -4.09 -23.90 6.16
C ARG A 391 -3.40 -23.81 7.52
N GLN A 392 -2.11 -23.46 7.57
CA GLN A 392 -1.36 -23.35 8.81
C GLN A 392 -1.90 -22.26 9.74
N SER A 393 -2.36 -21.13 9.20
CA SER A 393 -2.96 -20.06 10.00
C SER A 393 -4.26 -20.52 10.69
N TYR A 394 -5.12 -21.28 10.00
CA TYR A 394 -6.34 -21.85 10.60
C TYR A 394 -6.01 -22.97 11.58
N ASP A 395 -5.08 -23.86 11.23
CA ASP A 395 -4.65 -24.97 12.08
C ASP A 395 -4.15 -24.48 13.46
N SER A 396 -3.49 -23.31 13.48
CA SER A 396 -2.95 -22.69 14.70
C SER A 396 -4.04 -22.23 15.69
N PHE A 397 -5.27 -21.97 15.22
CA PHE A 397 -6.34 -21.34 16.01
C PHE A 397 -7.67 -22.13 15.97
N LYS A 398 -7.63 -23.44 15.66
CA LYS A 398 -8.83 -24.31 15.54
C LYS A 398 -9.82 -24.25 16.71
N LYS A 399 -9.35 -23.91 17.92
CA LYS A 399 -10.17 -23.91 19.14
C LYS A 399 -10.36 -22.52 19.74
N VAL A 400 -9.29 -21.73 19.85
CA VAL A 400 -9.33 -20.35 20.35
C VAL A 400 -8.36 -19.46 19.59
N GLY A 401 -8.75 -18.20 19.41
CA GLY A 401 -7.94 -17.16 18.81
C GLY A 401 -8.68 -16.45 17.68
N PRO A 402 -7.93 -15.93 16.69
CA PRO A 402 -8.46 -15.51 15.40
C PRO A 402 -9.46 -16.51 14.79
N ARG A 403 -10.54 -15.97 14.21
CA ARG A 403 -11.61 -16.73 13.52
C ARG A 403 -12.09 -15.98 12.28
N GLU A 404 -13.09 -16.49 11.56
CA GLU A 404 -13.72 -15.70 10.49
C GLU A 404 -14.25 -14.35 11.03
N GLY A 405 -14.09 -13.30 10.22
CA GLY A 405 -14.24 -11.89 10.59
C GLY A 405 -13.01 -11.24 11.24
N THR A 406 -11.87 -11.93 11.27
CA THR A 406 -10.58 -11.44 11.79
C THR A 406 -9.47 -11.61 10.74
N ILE A 407 -8.20 -11.50 11.16
CA ILE A 407 -7.02 -11.75 10.31
C ILE A 407 -7.12 -13.00 9.42
N LEU A 408 -7.75 -14.10 9.90
CA LEU A 408 -7.92 -15.31 9.09
C LEU A 408 -8.75 -15.08 7.82
N THR A 409 -9.78 -14.25 7.87
CA THR A 409 -10.59 -13.91 6.70
C THR A 409 -9.78 -13.13 5.67
N THR A 410 -8.91 -12.21 6.10
CA THR A 410 -8.02 -11.48 5.16
C THR A 410 -6.98 -12.40 4.51
N ILE A 411 -6.46 -13.38 5.25
CA ILE A 411 -5.55 -14.41 4.73
C ILE A 411 -6.27 -15.28 3.69
N ARG A 412 -7.45 -15.82 4.03
CA ARG A 412 -8.26 -16.65 3.13
C ARG A 412 -8.67 -15.89 1.86
N LYS A 413 -9.19 -14.66 1.99
CA LYS A 413 -9.57 -13.83 0.83
C LYS A 413 -8.37 -13.49 -0.06
N THR A 414 -7.16 -13.39 0.51
CA THR A 414 -5.93 -13.24 -0.27
C THR A 414 -5.67 -14.50 -1.09
N TYR A 415 -5.67 -15.68 -0.47
CA TYR A 415 -5.52 -16.95 -1.19
C TYR A 415 -6.58 -17.12 -2.31
N GLU A 416 -7.86 -16.90 -1.99
CA GLU A 416 -8.96 -16.99 -2.96
C GLU A 416 -8.76 -16.06 -4.15
N THR A 417 -8.19 -14.87 -3.94
CA THR A 417 -7.90 -13.91 -5.00
C THR A 417 -6.86 -14.42 -5.98
N PHE A 418 -5.84 -15.14 -5.50
CA PHE A 418 -4.82 -15.72 -6.35
C PHE A 418 -5.35 -16.96 -7.08
N LYS A 419 -6.11 -17.81 -6.36
CA LYS A 419 -6.69 -19.05 -6.89
C LYS A 419 -7.73 -18.80 -7.99
N SER A 420 -8.62 -17.82 -7.82
CA SER A 420 -9.79 -17.67 -8.69
C SER A 420 -9.55 -16.79 -9.92
N ALA A 421 -8.37 -16.18 -10.05
CA ALA A 421 -8.10 -15.20 -11.10
C ALA A 421 -7.42 -15.85 -12.30
N ASP A 422 -7.74 -15.42 -13.53
CA ASP A 422 -6.96 -15.78 -14.74
C ASP A 422 -5.72 -14.90 -14.94
N GLU A 423 -5.64 -13.78 -14.21
CA GLU A 423 -4.49 -12.87 -14.23
C GLU A 423 -3.22 -13.61 -13.82
N LYS A 424 -2.16 -13.43 -14.61
CA LYS A 424 -0.82 -14.03 -14.38
C LYS A 424 0.09 -13.09 -13.62
N ARG A 425 -0.15 -11.79 -13.73
CA ARG A 425 0.66 -10.75 -13.09
C ARG A 425 0.41 -10.66 -11.59
N ILE A 426 1.43 -11.03 -10.84
CA ILE A 426 1.49 -11.04 -9.38
C ILE A 426 1.25 -9.63 -8.81
N ASP A 427 1.77 -8.58 -9.44
CA ASP A 427 1.56 -7.20 -9.00
C ASP A 427 0.09 -6.78 -9.04
N ARG A 428 -0.65 -7.17 -10.09
CA ARG A 428 -2.11 -6.94 -10.16
C ARG A 428 -2.88 -7.80 -9.17
N LEU A 429 -2.46 -9.04 -8.95
CA LEU A 429 -3.06 -9.92 -7.95
C LEU A 429 -2.92 -9.34 -6.53
N PHE A 430 -1.76 -8.77 -6.19
CA PHE A 430 -1.58 -8.07 -4.90
C PHE A 430 -2.43 -6.80 -4.78
N VAL A 431 -2.59 -6.01 -5.85
CA VAL A 431 -3.52 -4.86 -5.86
C VAL A 431 -4.95 -5.33 -5.57
N ASN A 432 -5.39 -6.41 -6.22
CA ASN A 432 -6.74 -6.97 -6.01
C ASN A 432 -6.90 -7.58 -4.62
N ALA A 433 -5.89 -8.29 -4.11
CA ALA A 433 -5.90 -8.86 -2.77
C ALA A 433 -5.97 -7.76 -1.70
N TYR A 434 -5.22 -6.67 -1.88
CA TYR A 434 -5.32 -5.49 -1.01
C TYR A 434 -6.75 -4.94 -0.99
N LYS A 435 -7.36 -4.70 -2.15
CA LYS A 435 -8.74 -4.18 -2.25
C LYS A 435 -9.74 -5.09 -1.55
N LYS A 436 -9.69 -6.40 -1.82
CA LYS A 436 -10.54 -7.40 -1.14
C LYS A 436 -10.29 -7.48 0.36
N SER A 437 -9.05 -7.30 0.81
CA SER A 437 -8.74 -7.25 2.26
C SER A 437 -9.37 -6.03 2.92
N VAL A 438 -9.36 -4.86 2.26
CA VAL A 438 -10.00 -3.65 2.77
C VAL A 438 -11.51 -3.85 2.87
N ASP A 439 -12.14 -4.43 1.85
CA ASP A 439 -13.57 -4.72 1.90
C ASP A 439 -13.91 -5.72 3.01
N ALA A 440 -13.06 -6.73 3.26
CA ALA A 440 -13.22 -7.67 4.35
C ALA A 440 -13.10 -7.01 5.74
N VAL A 441 -12.07 -6.18 5.95
CA VAL A 441 -11.86 -5.43 7.20
C VAL A 441 -13.06 -4.52 7.47
N LEU A 442 -13.56 -3.86 6.44
CA LEU A 442 -14.67 -2.91 6.55
C LEU A 442 -16.05 -3.57 6.59
N ASN A 443 -16.17 -4.86 6.30
CA ASN A 443 -17.46 -5.58 6.35
C ASN A 443 -17.89 -5.81 7.81
N PRO A 444 -18.97 -5.18 8.31
CA PRO A 444 -19.44 -5.40 9.67
C PRO A 444 -20.10 -6.77 9.86
N GLU A 445 -20.69 -7.36 8.83
CA GLU A 445 -21.47 -8.61 8.93
C GLU A 445 -20.60 -9.82 9.25
N GLU A 446 -19.39 -9.87 8.68
CA GLU A 446 -18.43 -10.94 8.90
C GLU A 446 -17.80 -10.91 10.31
N ARG A 447 -17.88 -9.78 11.02
CA ARG A 447 -17.16 -9.58 12.30
C ARG A 447 -17.72 -10.43 13.45
N PRO A 448 -16.84 -10.91 14.35
CA PRO A 448 -17.21 -11.34 15.69
C PRO A 448 -18.15 -10.35 16.41
N GLU A 449 -19.09 -10.87 17.20
CA GLU A 449 -20.07 -10.04 17.93
C GLU A 449 -19.43 -8.94 18.78
N ILE A 450 -18.30 -9.22 19.44
CA ILE A 450 -17.62 -8.23 20.27
C ILE A 450 -17.12 -7.05 19.45
N LEU A 451 -16.58 -7.29 18.24
CA LEU A 451 -16.15 -6.25 17.31
C LEU A 451 -17.34 -5.45 16.78
N LYS A 452 -18.48 -6.11 16.49
CA LYS A 452 -19.75 -5.45 16.14
C LYS A 452 -20.27 -4.54 17.26
N LYS A 453 -20.37 -5.08 18.49
CA LYS A 453 -20.82 -4.34 19.68
C LYS A 453 -19.93 -3.14 19.98
N LYS A 454 -18.62 -3.26 19.74
CA LYS A 454 -17.64 -2.18 19.92
C LYS A 454 -17.53 -1.24 18.73
N ASN A 455 -18.17 -1.55 17.60
CA ASN A 455 -18.08 -0.81 16.35
C ASN A 455 -16.63 -0.54 15.92
N VAL A 456 -15.76 -1.54 16.06
CA VAL A 456 -14.35 -1.48 15.63
C VAL A 456 -14.03 -2.62 14.67
N VAL A 457 -13.05 -2.40 13.80
CA VAL A 457 -12.46 -3.46 12.98
C VAL A 457 -11.54 -4.35 13.80
N ASP A 458 -11.28 -5.55 13.29
CA ASP A 458 -10.24 -6.43 13.83
C ASP A 458 -8.84 -5.82 13.62
N SER A 459 -8.06 -5.72 14.70
CA SER A 459 -6.72 -5.13 14.67
C SER A 459 -5.72 -5.98 13.88
N GLY A 460 -5.85 -7.31 13.93
CA GLY A 460 -5.02 -8.24 13.16
C GLY A 460 -5.30 -8.18 11.66
N ALA A 461 -6.58 -8.16 11.27
CA ALA A 461 -7.00 -8.02 9.87
C ALA A 461 -6.49 -6.70 9.27
N LEU A 462 -6.62 -5.60 10.01
CA LEU A 462 -6.08 -4.29 9.59
C LEU A 462 -4.56 -4.35 9.42
N ALA A 463 -3.84 -5.00 10.34
CA ALA A 463 -2.40 -5.21 10.20
C ALA A 463 -2.04 -6.02 8.94
N PHE A 464 -2.76 -7.11 8.65
CA PHE A 464 -2.53 -7.89 7.44
C PHE A 464 -2.86 -7.10 6.16
N THR A 465 -3.85 -6.22 6.18
CA THR A 465 -4.08 -5.26 5.08
C THR A 465 -2.89 -4.31 4.88
N TYR A 466 -2.23 -3.84 5.95
CA TYR A 466 -1.00 -3.05 5.82
C TYR A 466 0.18 -3.87 5.25
N PHE A 467 0.20 -5.17 5.48
CA PHE A 467 1.17 -6.07 4.84
C PHE A 467 0.95 -6.16 3.32
N LEU A 468 -0.30 -6.33 2.87
CA LEU A 468 -0.64 -6.29 1.43
C LEU A 468 -0.35 -4.92 0.81
N GLU A 469 -0.61 -3.83 1.55
CA GLU A 469 -0.24 -2.47 1.14
C GLU A 469 1.27 -2.35 0.92
N ALA A 470 2.08 -2.92 1.82
CA ALA A 470 3.53 -2.91 1.71
C ALA A 470 4.01 -3.64 0.45
N PHE A 471 3.41 -4.79 0.13
CA PHE A 471 3.66 -5.52 -1.12
C PHE A 471 3.34 -4.67 -2.35
N VAL A 472 2.14 -4.10 -2.41
CA VAL A 472 1.70 -3.25 -3.53
C VAL A 472 2.66 -2.07 -3.73
N GLU A 473 3.13 -1.45 -2.66
CA GLU A 473 4.06 -0.33 -2.76
C GLU A 473 5.48 -0.77 -3.19
N VAL A 474 5.98 -1.93 -2.76
CA VAL A 474 7.28 -2.48 -3.23
C VAL A 474 7.23 -2.81 -4.73
N LEU A 475 6.07 -3.26 -5.21
CA LEU A 475 5.81 -3.54 -6.63
C LEU A 475 5.52 -2.27 -7.46
N GLY A 476 5.66 -1.07 -6.88
CA GLY A 476 5.47 0.19 -7.60
C GLY A 476 4.01 0.48 -7.98
N ARG A 477 3.03 -0.11 -7.28
CA ARG A 477 1.59 -0.04 -7.61
C ARG A 477 0.79 0.84 -6.65
N LYS A 478 1.45 1.73 -5.90
CA LYS A 478 0.83 2.57 -4.85
C LYS A 478 -0.35 3.43 -5.33
N GLU A 479 -0.30 3.96 -6.55
CA GLU A 479 -1.36 4.84 -7.06
C GLU A 479 -2.65 4.06 -7.35
N GLU A 480 -2.57 2.78 -7.68
CA GLU A 480 -3.73 1.93 -8.00
C GLU A 480 -4.59 1.58 -6.78
N ILE A 481 -4.03 1.73 -5.58
CA ILE A 481 -4.73 1.49 -4.30
C ILE A 481 -5.07 2.79 -3.56
N LYS A 482 -4.70 3.96 -4.10
CA LYS A 482 -4.83 5.25 -3.41
C LYS A 482 -6.25 5.60 -2.98
N SER A 483 -7.24 5.34 -3.84
CA SER A 483 -8.65 5.58 -3.53
C SER A 483 -9.16 4.65 -2.42
N THR A 484 -8.86 3.35 -2.53
CA THR A 484 -9.21 2.34 -1.53
C THR A 484 -8.53 2.61 -0.19
N LYS A 485 -7.26 3.02 -0.19
CA LYS A 485 -6.52 3.43 1.01
C LYS A 485 -7.17 4.62 1.70
N LYS A 486 -7.55 5.66 0.96
CA LYS A 486 -8.28 6.81 1.51
C LYS A 486 -9.63 6.41 2.12
N LYS A 487 -10.36 5.49 1.48
CA LYS A 487 -11.60 4.92 2.01
C LYS A 487 -11.34 4.23 3.36
N LEU A 488 -10.34 3.35 3.42
CA LEU A 488 -9.94 2.67 4.66
C LEU A 488 -9.57 3.67 5.76
N GLU A 489 -8.67 4.63 5.48
CA GLU A 489 -8.23 5.63 6.45
C GLU A 489 -9.39 6.47 6.99
N SER A 490 -10.33 6.85 6.13
CA SER A 490 -11.54 7.59 6.52
C SER A 490 -12.41 6.76 7.48
N GLU A 491 -12.73 5.50 7.12
CA GLU A 491 -13.56 4.62 7.96
C GLU A 491 -12.91 4.28 9.29
N ILE A 492 -11.60 4.04 9.30
CA ILE A 492 -10.85 3.80 10.55
C ILE A 492 -10.81 5.05 11.42
N THR A 493 -10.73 6.25 10.82
CA THR A 493 -10.76 7.51 11.58
C THR A 493 -12.12 7.75 12.23
N LYS A 494 -13.23 7.36 11.60
CA LYS A 494 -14.56 7.41 12.22
C LYS A 494 -14.66 6.52 13.47
N GLN A 495 -14.02 5.36 13.44
CA GLN A 495 -14.02 4.42 14.58
C GLN A 495 -13.21 4.96 15.77
N LYS A 496 -12.20 5.82 15.51
CA LYS A 496 -11.40 6.47 16.57
C LYS A 496 -12.20 7.44 17.45
N MET A 497 -13.41 7.85 17.03
CA MET A 497 -14.21 8.88 17.72
C MET A 497 -15.22 8.31 18.75
N PHE A 498 -15.42 6.99 18.82
CA PHE A 498 -16.36 6.35 19.74
C PHE A 498 -15.63 5.43 20.73
N PHE A 499 -15.00 5.99 21.78
CA PHE A 499 -14.40 5.17 22.84
C PHE A 499 -15.22 5.16 24.13
N TYR A 500 -16.20 4.27 24.19
CA TYR A 500 -16.74 3.76 25.45
C TYR A 500 -15.81 2.67 25.99
N TYR A 501 -14.93 3.05 26.90
CA TYR A 501 -14.31 2.09 27.82
C TYR A 501 -15.17 2.08 29.08
N LYS A 502 -15.91 1.00 29.32
CA LYS A 502 -16.50 0.76 30.64
C LYS A 502 -15.48 -0.05 31.44
N PRO A 503 -14.94 0.45 32.57
CA PRO A 503 -13.99 -0.29 33.41
C PRO A 503 -14.49 -1.67 33.83
N ARG A 504 -15.82 -1.82 33.99
CA ARG A 504 -16.45 -3.09 34.34
C ARG A 504 -16.32 -4.18 33.26
N GLU A 505 -15.91 -3.84 32.04
CA GLU A 505 -15.72 -4.77 30.92
C GLU A 505 -14.26 -5.25 30.78
N ALA A 506 -13.32 -4.67 31.53
CA ALA A 506 -11.93 -5.16 31.67
C ALA A 506 -11.84 -6.38 32.61
N LYS A 507 -12.85 -7.26 32.57
CA LYS A 507 -12.99 -8.41 33.46
C LYS A 507 -12.16 -9.62 33.05
N THR A 508 -11.44 -9.58 31.92
CA THR A 508 -10.44 -10.61 31.60
C THR A 508 -9.18 -10.34 32.41
N LYS A 509 -9.24 -10.63 33.71
CA LYS A 509 -8.03 -10.83 34.51
C LYS A 509 -7.38 -12.09 33.93
N GLY A 510 -6.30 -11.95 33.16
CA GLY A 510 -5.60 -13.11 32.63
C GLY A 510 -4.20 -12.78 32.14
N PHE A 511 -3.29 -13.74 32.29
CA PHE A 511 -1.89 -13.64 31.89
C PHE A 511 -1.68 -14.32 30.55
N CYS A 512 -0.86 -13.70 29.72
CA CYS A 512 -0.41 -14.25 28.45
C CYS A 512 0.95 -14.93 28.67
N LEU A 513 1.03 -16.24 28.42
CA LEU A 513 2.27 -17.01 28.59
C LEU A 513 2.72 -17.67 27.29
N GLU A 514 4.03 -17.69 27.06
CA GLU A 514 4.64 -18.28 25.87
C GLU A 514 5.79 -19.24 26.20
N TYR A 515 5.65 -20.48 25.72
CA TYR A 515 6.62 -21.56 25.93
C TYR A 515 7.09 -22.18 24.62
N ARG A 516 8.34 -22.66 24.59
CA ARG A 516 8.88 -23.45 23.49
C ARG A 516 8.98 -24.91 23.89
N ILE A 517 8.35 -25.79 23.10
CA ILE A 517 8.13 -27.19 23.44
C ILE A 517 8.77 -28.12 22.41
N ARG A 518 9.51 -29.15 22.81
CA ARG A 518 9.99 -30.18 21.88
C ARG A 518 8.83 -31.07 21.44
N GLU A 519 8.82 -31.50 20.18
CA GLU A 519 7.73 -32.25 19.53
C GLU A 519 7.18 -33.42 20.37
N LYS A 520 8.06 -34.22 20.99
CA LYS A 520 7.70 -35.40 21.78
C LYS A 520 6.72 -35.17 22.95
N ASN A 521 6.58 -33.92 23.44
CA ASN A 521 5.79 -33.62 24.63
C ASN A 521 4.50 -32.82 24.33
N ILE A 522 4.26 -32.41 23.08
CA ILE A 522 3.22 -31.41 22.77
C ILE A 522 1.79 -31.91 23.04
N GLU A 523 1.47 -33.14 22.64
CA GLU A 523 0.11 -33.71 22.84
C GLU A 523 -0.20 -33.86 24.33
N LYS A 524 0.74 -34.41 25.10
CA LYS A 524 0.60 -34.60 26.56
C LYS A 524 0.42 -33.26 27.29
N ILE A 525 1.21 -32.25 26.95
CA ILE A 525 1.12 -30.92 27.56
C ILE A 525 -0.20 -30.24 27.18
N THR A 526 -0.55 -30.24 25.90
CA THR A 526 -1.79 -29.59 25.44
C THR A 526 -3.04 -30.25 26.00
N GLU A 527 -3.01 -31.57 26.23
CA GLU A 527 -4.09 -32.27 26.92
C GLU A 527 -4.19 -31.90 28.41
N LYS A 528 -3.07 -31.89 29.15
CA LYS A 528 -3.02 -31.45 30.55
C LYS A 528 -3.56 -30.02 30.72
N LEU A 529 -3.13 -29.09 29.87
CA LEU A 529 -3.59 -27.70 29.92
C LEU A 529 -5.09 -27.57 29.63
N ARG A 530 -5.63 -28.36 28.69
CA ARG A 530 -7.07 -28.38 28.41
C ARG A 530 -7.89 -28.91 29.58
N ARG A 531 -7.38 -29.93 30.30
CA ARG A 531 -8.03 -30.46 31.52
C ARG A 531 -8.09 -29.43 32.65
N MET A 532 -7.17 -28.46 32.67
CA MET A 532 -7.20 -27.32 33.59
C MET A 532 -8.15 -26.19 33.14
N GLU A 533 -9.02 -26.45 32.16
CA GLU A 533 -9.92 -25.47 31.57
C GLU A 533 -9.22 -24.23 30.98
N ILE A 534 -7.95 -24.35 30.60
CA ILE A 534 -7.26 -23.33 29.81
C ILE A 534 -7.80 -23.43 28.39
N LYS A 535 -8.89 -22.70 28.15
CA LYS A 535 -9.61 -22.72 26.88
C LYS A 535 -8.80 -22.02 25.79
N GLU A 536 -8.07 -20.97 26.14
CA GLU A 536 -7.39 -20.09 25.21
C GLU A 536 -5.95 -20.54 24.90
N LEU A 537 -5.83 -21.62 24.13
CA LEU A 537 -4.56 -22.28 23.78
C LEU A 537 -4.31 -22.30 22.26
N SER A 538 -3.14 -21.84 21.83
CA SER A 538 -2.67 -21.95 20.45
C SER A 538 -1.31 -22.61 20.36
N VAL A 539 -1.12 -23.42 19.31
CA VAL A 539 0.08 -24.23 19.08
C VAL A 539 0.56 -24.00 17.66
N VAL A 540 1.81 -23.57 17.50
CA VAL A 540 2.41 -23.34 16.18
C VAL A 540 3.69 -24.15 16.01
N PRO A 541 3.78 -25.00 14.97
CA PRO A 541 5.00 -25.74 14.68
C PRO A 541 6.18 -24.80 14.34
N LYS A 542 7.38 -25.19 14.75
CA LYS A 542 8.69 -24.60 14.40
C LYS A 542 9.63 -25.70 13.92
N LYS A 543 10.77 -25.31 13.35
CA LYS A 543 11.78 -26.24 12.79
C LYS A 543 12.13 -27.43 13.70
N ASP A 544 12.39 -27.19 14.98
CA ASP A 544 12.81 -28.24 15.95
C ASP A 544 11.94 -28.25 17.24
N SER A 545 10.76 -27.63 17.21
CA SER A 545 9.92 -27.41 18.41
C SER A 545 8.53 -26.87 18.05
N PHE A 546 7.68 -26.63 19.03
CA PHE A 546 6.40 -25.94 18.91
C PHE A 546 6.43 -24.67 19.78
N LEU A 547 5.80 -23.60 19.30
CA LEU A 547 5.45 -22.45 20.13
C LEU A 547 4.06 -22.69 20.72
N LEU A 548 4.00 -22.68 22.04
CA LEU A 548 2.76 -22.72 22.78
C LEU A 548 2.45 -21.32 23.31
N HIS A 549 1.28 -20.80 22.97
CA HIS A 549 0.80 -19.51 23.45
C HIS A 549 -0.55 -19.74 24.12
N LEU A 550 -0.66 -19.30 25.38
CA LEU A 550 -1.85 -19.52 26.20
C LEU A 550 -2.23 -18.26 26.98
N HIS A 551 -3.54 -18.03 27.13
CA HIS A 551 -4.09 -17.09 28.09
C HIS A 551 -4.67 -17.84 29.28
N ILE A 552 -4.25 -17.44 30.48
CA ILE A 552 -4.61 -18.07 31.74
C ILE A 552 -5.23 -17.06 32.69
N LEU A 553 -6.10 -17.48 33.59
CA LEU A 553 -6.69 -16.64 34.63
C LEU A 553 -5.75 -16.50 35.85
N PRO A 554 -5.88 -15.45 36.68
CA PRO A 554 -5.17 -15.37 37.94
C PRO A 554 -5.38 -16.60 38.81
N GLY A 555 -4.28 -17.08 39.41
CA GLY A 555 -4.25 -18.31 40.20
C GLY A 555 -4.02 -19.59 39.38
N GLN A 556 -4.03 -19.54 38.03
CA GLN A 556 -3.62 -20.68 37.20
C GLN A 556 -2.11 -20.71 36.90
N GLU A 557 -1.39 -19.63 37.22
CA GLU A 557 0.02 -19.43 36.86
C GLU A 557 0.95 -20.50 37.44
N GLU A 558 0.85 -20.76 38.74
CA GLU A 558 1.72 -21.72 39.43
C GLU A 558 1.56 -23.11 38.86
N LYS A 559 0.31 -23.56 38.65
CA LYS A 559 0.01 -24.87 38.08
C LYS A 559 0.49 -25.01 36.64
N VAL A 560 0.36 -23.95 35.84
CA VAL A 560 0.94 -23.93 34.49
C VAL A 560 2.46 -23.99 34.57
N MET A 561 3.10 -23.20 35.42
CA MET A 561 4.55 -23.22 35.58
C MET A 561 5.07 -24.58 36.06
N GLU A 562 4.33 -25.26 36.92
CA GLU A 562 4.63 -26.61 37.40
C GLU A 562 4.64 -27.62 36.25
N ILE A 563 3.58 -27.63 35.41
CA ILE A 563 3.54 -28.45 34.19
C ILE A 563 4.71 -28.09 33.28
N MET A 564 5.02 -26.80 33.10
CA MET A 564 6.08 -26.40 32.18
C MET A 564 7.48 -26.78 32.69
N LYS A 565 7.68 -26.77 34.02
CA LYS A 565 8.90 -27.26 34.68
C LYS A 565 9.07 -28.77 34.56
N GLU A 566 7.99 -29.54 34.68
CA GLU A 566 7.97 -31.02 34.52
C GLU A 566 8.60 -31.45 33.18
N TYR A 567 8.47 -30.63 32.14
CA TYR A 567 8.97 -30.93 30.80
C TYR A 567 10.21 -30.13 30.37
N GLU A 568 10.91 -29.48 31.32
CA GLU A 568 12.14 -28.69 31.09
C GLU A 568 12.01 -27.64 29.97
N LEU A 569 10.85 -26.96 29.92
CA LEU A 569 10.53 -26.05 28.81
C LEU A 569 11.19 -24.68 28.96
N ILE A 570 11.71 -24.14 27.86
CA ILE A 570 12.28 -22.79 27.84
C ILE A 570 11.13 -21.78 27.77
N LYS A 571 10.90 -21.05 28.87
CA LYS A 571 10.02 -19.86 28.92
C LYS A 571 10.66 -18.78 28.04
N LYS A 572 9.98 -18.41 26.96
CA LYS A 572 10.53 -17.48 25.95
C LYS A 572 10.25 -16.03 26.32
N SER A 573 9.08 -15.78 26.88
CA SER A 573 8.74 -14.53 27.56
C SER A 573 7.51 -14.78 28.42
N SER A 574 7.47 -14.22 29.63
CA SER A 574 6.21 -13.66 30.09
C SER A 574 6.19 -12.25 29.55
N LEU A 575 5.25 -11.92 28.67
CA LEU A 575 4.66 -10.61 28.82
C LEU A 575 3.91 -10.68 30.14
N GLU A 576 4.64 -10.47 31.24
CA GLU A 576 4.03 -9.91 32.43
C GLU A 576 3.50 -8.58 31.95
N GLN A 577 2.24 -8.57 31.52
CA GLN A 577 1.42 -7.43 31.78
C GLN A 577 1.32 -7.36 33.29
N SER A 578 2.39 -6.86 33.94
CA SER A 578 2.34 -6.48 35.33
C SER A 578 1.07 -5.66 35.46
N PHE A 579 0.38 -5.78 36.60
CA PHE A 579 -0.73 -4.90 36.90
C PHE A 579 -0.39 -3.43 36.56
N LEU A 580 0.88 -3.04 36.75
CA LEU A 580 1.46 -1.76 36.32
C LEU A 580 1.42 -1.48 34.82
N THR A 581 1.62 -2.46 33.94
CA THR A 581 1.59 -2.31 32.47
C THR A 581 0.16 -2.17 31.97
N LEU A 582 -0.77 -2.97 32.51
CA LEU A 582 -2.21 -2.83 32.27
C LEU A 582 -2.71 -1.47 32.77
N ALA A 583 -2.34 -1.11 34.01
CA ALA A 583 -2.66 0.18 34.59
C ALA A 583 -2.01 1.34 33.81
N LYS A 584 -0.76 1.21 33.34
CA LYS A 584 -0.11 2.20 32.46
C LYS A 584 -0.85 2.34 31.13
N ASN A 585 -1.24 1.25 30.49
CA ASN A 585 -1.99 1.28 29.24
C ASN A 585 -3.38 1.91 29.44
N GLN A 586 -4.06 1.56 30.54
CA GLN A 586 -5.32 2.18 30.95
C GLN A 586 -5.15 3.68 31.27
N PHE A 587 -4.05 4.05 31.94
CA PHE A 587 -3.70 5.43 32.27
C PHE A 587 -3.36 6.25 31.02
N PHE A 588 -2.59 5.71 30.07
CA PHE A 588 -2.30 6.38 28.79
C PHE A 588 -3.58 6.60 27.97
N MET A 589 -4.51 5.64 27.98
CA MET A 589 -5.83 5.83 27.37
C MET A 589 -6.65 6.91 28.10
N LEU A 590 -6.56 6.98 29.42
CA LEU A 590 -7.22 8.02 30.22
C LEU A 590 -6.62 9.40 29.95
N ALA A 591 -5.30 9.51 29.89
CA ALA A 591 -4.56 10.74 29.61
C ALA A 591 -4.87 11.27 28.19
N GLU A 592 -5.05 10.39 27.20
CA GLU A 592 -5.54 10.82 25.88
C GLU A 592 -6.96 11.37 25.93
N LYS A 593 -7.85 10.83 26.76
CA LYS A 593 -9.20 11.40 26.98
C LYS A 593 -9.13 12.74 27.70
N VAL A 594 -8.22 12.91 28.66
CA VAL A 594 -7.99 14.19 29.36
C VAL A 594 -7.45 15.25 28.40
N LYS A 595 -6.60 14.89 27.41
CA LYS A 595 -6.14 15.79 26.34
C LYS A 595 -7.25 16.29 25.41
N LEU A 596 -8.42 15.65 25.39
CA LEU A 596 -9.58 16.15 24.65
C LEU A 596 -10.36 17.21 25.42
N ILE A 597 -10.16 17.32 26.75
CA ILE A 597 -10.87 18.28 27.60
C ILE A 597 -10.60 19.73 27.18
N PRO A 598 -9.36 20.19 26.92
CA PRO A 598 -9.11 21.56 26.46
C PRO A 598 -9.77 21.89 25.11
N ASN A 599 -9.75 20.93 24.17
CA ASN A 599 -10.43 21.10 22.87
C ASN A 599 -11.94 21.18 23.05
N TYR A 600 -12.51 20.43 24.00
CA TYR A 600 -13.93 20.46 24.33
C TYR A 600 -14.34 21.74 25.08
N VAL A 601 -13.49 22.21 25.99
CA VAL A 601 -13.66 23.48 26.73
C VAL A 601 -13.58 24.66 25.77
N ALA A 602 -12.60 24.69 24.87
CA ALA A 602 -12.50 25.69 23.79
C ALA A 602 -13.74 25.68 22.87
N TRP A 603 -14.27 24.50 22.55
CA TRP A 603 -15.49 24.35 21.75
C TRP A 603 -16.76 24.80 22.49
N SER A 604 -16.82 24.56 23.82
CA SER A 604 -17.92 25.01 24.68
C SER A 604 -17.89 26.52 24.95
N GLY A 605 -16.69 27.12 25.02
CA GLY A 605 -16.49 28.56 25.12
C GLY A 605 -17.03 29.32 23.90
N TYR A 606 -16.89 28.72 22.71
CA TYR A 606 -17.39 29.26 21.44
C TYR A 606 -18.94 29.31 21.34
N TRP A 607 -19.65 28.61 22.24
CA TRP A 607 -21.12 28.48 22.24
C TRP A 607 -21.81 29.18 23.42
N LEU A 608 -21.08 29.97 24.21
CA LEU A 608 -21.65 30.71 25.36
C LEU A 608 -22.78 31.69 24.99
N GLY A 609 -22.96 32.03 23.71
CA GLY A 609 -24.01 32.94 23.23
C GLY A 609 -25.43 32.35 23.11
N LEU A 610 -25.62 31.03 23.22
CA LEU A 610 -26.92 30.37 22.97
C LEU A 610 -27.37 29.52 24.17
N ARG A 611 -27.57 30.17 25.32
CA ARG A 611 -27.88 29.54 26.63
C ARG A 611 -29.33 29.07 26.83
N LEU A 612 -30.22 29.19 25.84
CA LEU A 612 -31.67 29.02 26.04
C LEU A 612 -32.22 27.59 25.88
N LEU A 613 -31.39 26.57 25.57
CA LEU A 613 -31.86 25.17 25.39
C LEU A 613 -31.10 24.14 26.25
N TRP A 614 -30.53 24.57 27.38
CA TRP A 614 -29.37 23.94 28.02
C TRP A 614 -29.57 22.84 29.11
N PRO A 615 -30.74 22.55 29.73
CA PRO A 615 -30.76 21.67 30.91
C PRO A 615 -30.50 20.17 30.64
N PHE A 616 -30.74 19.67 29.43
CA PHE A 616 -30.65 18.23 29.15
C PHE A 616 -29.23 17.73 28.80
N ARG A 617 -28.32 18.63 28.43
CA ARG A 617 -26.94 18.27 28.05
C ARG A 617 -25.97 18.23 29.24
N GLU A 618 -26.14 19.09 30.24
CA GLU A 618 -25.33 19.09 31.47
C GLU A 618 -25.51 17.82 32.29
N ILE A 619 -26.69 17.21 32.28
CA ILE A 619 -26.95 15.92 32.96
C ILE A 619 -26.14 14.79 32.32
N LYS A 620 -25.95 14.82 30.99
CA LYS A 620 -25.15 13.83 30.27
C LYS A 620 -23.65 14.04 30.54
N LEU A 621 -23.21 15.29 30.62
CA LEU A 621 -21.84 15.69 30.94
C LEU A 621 -21.47 15.35 32.40
N ALA A 622 -22.37 15.64 33.35
CA ALA A 622 -22.22 15.27 34.76
C ALA A 622 -22.21 13.74 34.95
N ARG A 623 -23.00 12.99 34.17
CA ARG A 623 -22.94 11.51 34.14
C ARG A 623 -21.61 10.97 33.60
N GLU A 624 -21.04 11.60 32.58
CA GLU A 624 -19.72 11.23 32.04
C GLU A 624 -18.61 11.56 33.06
N LEU A 625 -18.61 12.74 33.67
CA LEU A 625 -17.67 13.13 34.75
C LEU A 625 -17.79 12.23 35.99
N ARG A 626 -19.01 11.83 36.36
CA ARG A 626 -19.24 10.88 37.47
C ARG A 626 -18.69 9.49 37.16
N LYS A 627 -18.78 9.02 35.90
CA LYS A 627 -18.10 7.80 35.43
C LYS A 627 -16.58 7.92 35.44
N TYR A 628 -16.01 9.08 35.11
CA TYR A 628 -14.57 9.32 35.24
C TYR A 628 -14.12 9.31 36.70
N LYS A 629 -14.93 9.83 37.62
CA LYS A 629 -14.70 9.80 39.08
C LYS A 629 -14.76 8.36 39.64
N GLU A 630 -15.72 7.54 39.19
CA GLU A 630 -15.81 6.11 39.52
C GLU A 630 -14.64 5.30 38.94
N LEU A 631 -14.19 5.64 37.72
CA LEU A 631 -13.01 5.03 37.09
C LEU A 631 -11.72 5.35 37.85
N PHE A 632 -11.56 6.60 38.25
CA PHE A 632 -10.42 7.06 39.06
C PHE A 632 -10.42 6.40 40.44
N SER A 633 -11.61 6.27 41.06
CA SER A 633 -11.79 5.52 42.31
C SER A 633 -11.39 4.06 42.13
N ALA A 634 -11.92 3.36 41.12
CA ALA A 634 -11.60 1.95 40.89
C ALA A 634 -10.11 1.72 40.55
N LEU A 635 -9.42 2.70 39.95
CA LEU A 635 -7.97 2.68 39.78
C LEU A 635 -7.25 2.81 41.12
N LEU A 636 -7.62 3.78 41.96
CA LEU A 636 -7.05 3.98 43.29
C LEU A 636 -7.32 2.78 44.22
N ASP A 637 -8.51 2.17 44.13
CA ASP A 637 -8.95 1.05 44.97
C ASP A 637 -8.24 -0.28 44.59
N ASN A 638 -7.59 -0.37 43.42
CA ASN A 638 -6.94 -1.60 42.94
C ASN A 638 -5.42 -1.49 42.76
N ILE A 639 -4.81 -0.31 42.93
CA ILE A 639 -3.36 -0.18 42.95
C ILE A 639 -2.90 -0.34 44.41
N PRO A 640 -2.16 -1.41 44.79
CA PRO A 640 -1.46 -1.44 46.07
C PRO A 640 -0.25 -0.51 45.96
N CYS A 641 -0.51 0.80 45.91
CA CYS A 641 0.52 1.82 45.84
C CYS A 641 0.96 2.11 47.27
N LYS A 642 2.05 1.47 47.71
CA LYS A 642 2.80 1.94 48.87
C LYS A 642 3.49 3.28 48.58
N VAL A 643 3.78 3.55 47.30
CA VAL A 643 4.49 4.75 46.85
C VAL A 643 3.79 5.37 45.64
N LEU A 644 3.45 6.67 45.72
CA LEU A 644 2.93 7.49 44.62
C LEU A 644 4.02 8.45 44.16
N VAL A 645 4.35 8.45 42.87
CA VAL A 645 5.37 9.35 42.29
C VAL A 645 4.72 10.32 41.33
N ILE A 646 4.70 11.60 41.69
CA ILE A 646 4.12 12.67 40.86
C ILE A 646 5.25 13.33 40.08
N LYS A 647 5.22 13.19 38.74
CA LYS A 647 6.14 13.85 37.81
C LYS A 647 5.38 14.81 36.92
N ASP A 648 5.29 16.06 37.34
CA ASP A 648 4.67 17.13 36.57
C ASP A 648 5.31 18.48 36.97
N LYS A 649 5.53 19.36 35.97
CA LYS A 649 6.13 20.70 36.15
C LYS A 649 5.29 21.61 37.06
N VAL A 650 3.99 21.34 37.17
CA VAL A 650 3.07 22.12 38.00
C VAL A 650 3.27 21.81 39.50
N TYR A 651 3.53 20.55 39.83
CA TYR A 651 3.62 20.08 41.23
C TYR A 651 5.05 20.10 41.78
N SER A 652 6.04 20.33 40.92
CA SER A 652 7.46 20.45 41.30
C SER A 652 7.83 21.82 41.86
N ASN A 653 6.89 22.78 41.83
CA ASN A 653 7.06 24.13 42.35
C ASN A 653 6.22 24.41 43.61
N LEU A 654 5.55 23.39 44.17
CA LEU A 654 4.76 23.56 45.39
C LEU A 654 5.69 23.83 46.58
N GLU A 655 5.29 24.78 47.43
CA GLU A 655 5.97 25.04 48.70
C GLU A 655 5.61 23.97 49.74
N ASP A 656 6.41 23.83 50.81
CA ASP A 656 6.22 22.78 51.81
C ASP A 656 4.82 22.83 52.48
N GLU A 657 4.25 24.02 52.61
CA GLU A 657 2.89 24.22 53.14
C GLU A 657 1.80 23.67 52.19
N GLU A 658 1.96 23.87 50.88
CA GLU A 658 1.05 23.35 49.86
C GLU A 658 1.19 21.83 49.68
N LEU A 659 2.39 21.29 49.90
CA LEU A 659 2.65 19.86 49.94
C LEU A 659 2.01 19.20 51.17
N GLY A 660 2.04 19.86 52.32
CA GLY A 660 1.33 19.44 53.53
C GLY A 660 -0.19 19.41 53.34
N GLU A 661 -0.77 20.44 52.74
CA GLU A 661 -2.22 20.43 52.41
C GLU A 661 -2.60 19.30 51.44
N LEU A 662 -1.71 18.99 50.48
CA LEU A 662 -1.93 17.92 49.53
C LEU A 662 -1.88 16.55 50.22
N GLU A 663 -0.98 16.35 51.18
CA GLU A 663 -0.88 15.17 52.03
C GLU A 663 -2.17 14.96 52.82
N GLU A 664 -2.64 15.99 53.53
CA GLU A 664 -3.87 15.94 54.36
C GLU A 664 -5.13 15.69 53.51
N LYS A 665 -5.24 16.34 52.34
CA LYS A 665 -6.34 16.09 51.40
C LYS A 665 -6.30 14.68 50.84
N LEU A 666 -5.12 14.12 50.55
CA LEU A 666 -4.98 12.76 50.06
C LEU A 666 -5.29 11.73 51.16
N GLU A 667 -4.84 11.96 52.39
CA GLU A 667 -5.23 11.15 53.56
C GLU A 667 -6.74 11.14 53.77
N THR A 668 -7.38 12.30 53.68
CA THR A 668 -8.83 12.41 53.81
C THR A 668 -9.55 11.66 52.69
N ILE A 669 -9.09 11.81 51.44
CA ILE A 669 -9.69 11.17 50.26
C ILE A 669 -9.48 9.65 50.25
N LEU A 670 -8.32 9.18 50.72
CA LEU A 670 -7.97 7.75 50.71
C LEU A 670 -8.51 7.05 51.95
N GLY A 671 -8.37 7.63 53.14
CA GLY A 671 -8.90 7.11 54.40
C GLY A 671 -10.43 7.00 54.41
N SER A 672 -11.14 7.96 53.80
CA SER A 672 -12.60 7.87 53.62
C SER A 672 -13.07 6.78 52.65
N LYS A 673 -12.16 6.20 51.85
CA LYS A 673 -12.48 5.21 50.81
C LYS A 673 -12.00 3.79 51.11
N THR A 674 -10.86 3.63 51.80
CA THR A 674 -10.27 2.32 52.07
C THR A 674 -10.53 1.81 53.48
N GLY A 675 -10.95 2.68 54.41
CA GLY A 675 -11.14 2.35 55.83
C GLY A 675 -9.82 2.14 56.59
N GLU A 676 -8.67 2.34 55.94
CA GLU A 676 -7.34 2.29 56.55
C GLU A 676 -6.82 3.72 56.77
N THR A 677 -6.55 4.07 58.03
CA THR A 677 -5.81 5.29 58.39
C THR A 677 -4.33 4.94 58.55
N GLY A 678 -3.45 5.63 57.82
CA GLY A 678 -2.00 5.50 57.94
C GLY A 678 -1.35 6.78 57.47
N GLU A 679 -0.30 7.21 58.19
CA GLU A 679 0.45 8.44 57.90
C GLU A 679 1.13 8.32 56.52
N TRP A 680 0.72 9.16 55.58
CA TRP A 680 1.49 9.39 54.36
C TRP A 680 2.64 10.35 54.67
N LYS A 681 3.81 10.14 54.07
CA LYS A 681 4.91 11.11 54.15
C LYS A 681 5.44 11.42 52.77
N TYR A 682 5.64 12.70 52.45
CA TYR A 682 6.30 13.08 51.21
C TYR A 682 7.83 13.18 51.35
N VAL A 683 8.54 12.82 50.27
CA VAL A 683 9.96 13.08 50.08
C VAL A 683 10.13 13.75 48.73
N VAL A 684 10.72 14.95 48.72
CA VAL A 684 11.09 15.64 47.49
C VAL A 684 12.51 15.24 47.08
N LYS A 685 12.66 14.67 45.89
CA LYS A 685 13.97 14.31 45.31
C LYS A 685 14.22 15.05 44.02
N GLU A 686 15.47 15.42 43.76
CA GLU A 686 15.84 16.02 42.48
C GLU A 686 16.08 14.93 41.42
N GLY A 687 15.39 15.04 40.28
CA GLY A 687 15.53 14.14 39.14
C GLY A 687 16.78 14.42 38.32
N LYS A 688 17.18 13.47 37.47
CA LYS A 688 18.37 13.57 36.60
C LYS A 688 18.38 14.77 35.64
N SER A 689 17.24 15.42 35.46
CA SER A 689 17.02 16.61 34.62
C SER A 689 16.81 17.90 35.43
N GLY A 690 17.06 17.90 36.75
CA GLY A 690 16.89 19.07 37.63
C GLY A 690 15.43 19.33 38.09
N GLU A 691 14.51 18.41 37.78
CA GLU A 691 13.10 18.49 38.18
C GLU A 691 12.90 17.97 39.61
N LYS A 692 12.16 18.69 40.46
CA LYS A 692 11.75 18.15 41.77
C LYS A 692 10.71 17.04 41.57
N ILE A 693 10.91 15.90 42.23
CA ILE A 693 10.05 14.71 42.18
C ILE A 693 9.47 14.53 43.58
N VAL A 694 8.16 14.62 43.71
CA VAL A 694 7.47 14.36 44.98
C VAL A 694 7.11 12.88 45.05
N ILE A 695 7.61 12.20 46.07
CA ILE A 695 7.39 10.79 46.35
C ILE A 695 6.56 10.72 47.64
N LEU A 696 5.32 10.26 47.55
CA LEU A 696 4.46 10.04 48.71
C LEU A 696 4.54 8.56 49.10
N ASP A 697 4.95 8.26 50.32
CA ASP A 697 5.13 6.90 50.85
C ASP A 697 4.15 6.65 52.01
N LYS A 698 3.42 5.53 51.97
CA LYS A 698 2.49 5.10 53.03
C LYS A 698 3.27 4.22 54.00
N LYS A 699 3.50 4.69 55.23
CA LYS A 699 4.21 3.91 56.26
C LYS A 699 3.37 2.76 56.81
#